data_AF-A0A4Q9FKF8-F1
#
_entry.id   AF-A0A4Q9FKF8-F1
#
_cell.length_a   1.000
_cell.length_b   1.000
_cell.length_c   1.000
_cell.angle_alpha   90.00
_cell.angle_beta   90.00
_cell.angle_gamma   90.00
#
_symmetry.space_group_name_H-M   'P 1'
#
loop_
_entity.id
_entity.type
_entity.pdbx_description
1 polymer ?
#
loop_
_entity_poly.entity_id
_entity_poly.type
_entity_poly.pdbx_seq_one_letter_code
_entity_poly.pdbx_strand_id
1 'polypeptide(L)'
;MNDTKMAFSAMLISGFLFLAIGFVDYYPLAVYHNQVSFETDHLYRFLIKFEPIKLKYTNKFLLVMAIIASVMLYNPKKVEGKKYSKGLTYFILGIGLLAFCDIMKTGHLNLYWMSSLAYLLGFLFTLSGTNNLFQVLSFDNLANKDPFNDINESFLQMEEKIDTKHSVNIPFEYKYKGKLRNGWINFVNLFRALLIIGTPGSGKSFALIEEIIEQFINKYFTLLIYDFKLDTLTRIAFNYWFRKKKELEETKSTDLSKLPEFFAISFDNPEKSHRNNPINPYLMKSQIDAADAATIIMKNLNKEWIKQNDFFSRSAISYVSGLIWYLKKKAEELGKNICTLPHVIILSTINIEYLLEIILKDMEVRSLMIPFKDALEREAGQQLSGQTASAQISLSMLTTKEIFYVMTGNDFQLDVNSSSKPKIVCVQNNPDRSEVYAAPIGLIINKTLQVVNKPGGRPMGVILDEVPTIFLMGLRKIIDTGRSHLIATVLGIQSISQLIADYGKELADVIFDNCANIFSGAAKGESAKRISEIFGKIHQEKTSKNITKNDTTTNVSTQMMELLPKSKITAMSTGYFGGIVQDTFENPIKQKLCYGLLKPNMESKKVQNKYDTPVIRDFKVANHKELVETEVALIERLNFYEKLYKINLDFIDYIEFYNDYLNEFTEQNFESKIERMQFIKVVRELKLFDHLSEVKNIIEKDSQTDRSIKKFIRKRVERMFIEKEINRVLDENFLSVLKDIDSLVNTEYYRCTGKQPEFTVFDPDKINDEIEATIENNQEIAKNFINDYNKMSTTDLLNKFDLSNQDPIFAGTMDPIPEDNILFDEDVFSSYPIEIED
;
A
#
# COMPACT_ATOMS: atom_id res chain seq x y z
N MET A 1 -45.35 46.50 -25.43
CA MET A 1 -45.85 47.21 -26.63
C MET A 1 -45.65 48.74 -26.57
N ASN A 2 -45.53 49.36 -25.39
CA ASN A 2 -45.28 50.80 -25.26
C ASN A 2 -43.81 51.20 -25.53
N ASP A 3 -42.84 50.36 -25.19
CA ASP A 3 -41.41 50.70 -25.34
C ASP A 3 -40.93 50.74 -26.79
N THR A 4 -41.48 49.90 -27.66
CA THR A 4 -41.10 49.91 -29.09
C THR A 4 -41.55 51.19 -29.80
N LYS A 5 -42.76 51.70 -29.50
CA LYS A 5 -43.22 52.99 -30.04
C LYS A 5 -42.38 54.17 -29.52
N MET A 6 -41.96 54.12 -28.26
CA MET A 6 -41.05 55.14 -27.69
C MET A 6 -39.65 55.05 -28.30
N ALA A 7 -39.12 53.86 -28.53
CA ALA A 7 -37.84 53.65 -29.21
C ALA A 7 -37.83 54.20 -30.64
N PHE A 8 -38.88 53.90 -31.43
CA PHE A 8 -39.03 54.46 -32.78
C PHE A 8 -39.13 55.99 -32.75
N SER A 9 -39.86 56.55 -31.78
CA SER A 9 -39.96 58.01 -31.60
C SER A 9 -38.62 58.65 -31.26
N ALA A 10 -37.83 58.03 -30.36
CA ALA A 10 -36.50 58.52 -30.00
C ALA A 10 -35.49 58.40 -31.15
N MET A 11 -35.56 57.34 -31.95
CA MET A 11 -34.77 57.22 -33.19
C MET A 11 -35.11 58.32 -34.18
N LEU A 12 -36.40 58.60 -34.41
CA LEU A 12 -36.85 59.70 -35.25
C LEU A 12 -36.37 61.06 -34.74
N ILE A 13 -36.40 61.29 -33.42
CA ILE A 13 -35.88 62.52 -32.80
C ILE A 13 -34.37 62.66 -33.05
N SER A 14 -33.59 61.58 -32.88
CA SER A 14 -32.14 61.62 -33.13
C SER A 14 -31.81 61.86 -34.61
N GLY A 15 -32.59 61.30 -35.53
CA GLY A 15 -32.46 61.55 -36.97
C GLY A 15 -32.87 62.98 -37.37
N PHE A 16 -33.94 63.51 -36.76
CA PHE A 16 -34.37 64.89 -36.97
C PHE A 16 -33.31 65.88 -36.46
N LEU A 17 -32.77 65.67 -35.26
CA LEU A 17 -31.65 66.47 -34.72
C LEU A 17 -30.42 66.42 -35.62
N PHE A 18 -30.06 65.24 -36.14
CA PHE A 18 -28.94 65.09 -37.07
C PHE A 18 -29.13 65.95 -38.33
N LEU A 19 -30.33 65.92 -38.92
CA LEU A 19 -30.65 66.69 -40.12
C LEU A 19 -30.75 68.19 -39.83
N ALA A 20 -31.37 68.60 -38.71
CA ALA A 20 -31.53 69.99 -38.33
C ALA A 20 -30.18 70.67 -38.04
N ILE A 21 -29.30 69.98 -37.28
CA ILE A 21 -27.95 70.47 -36.97
C ILE A 21 -27.10 70.50 -38.24
N GLY A 22 -27.16 69.45 -39.07
CA GLY A 22 -26.46 69.41 -40.36
C GLY A 22 -26.90 70.54 -41.29
N PHE A 23 -28.20 70.78 -41.40
CA PHE A 23 -28.74 71.87 -42.21
C PHE A 23 -28.25 73.23 -41.73
N VAL A 24 -28.30 73.52 -40.42
CA VAL A 24 -27.82 74.80 -39.85
C VAL A 24 -26.31 74.98 -40.03
N ASP A 25 -25.52 73.94 -39.74
CA ASP A 25 -24.04 74.01 -39.82
C ASP A 25 -23.50 74.17 -41.24
N TYR A 26 -24.19 73.58 -42.21
CA TYR A 26 -23.77 73.54 -43.62
C TYR A 26 -24.62 74.45 -44.52
N TYR A 27 -25.58 75.22 -43.97
CA TYR A 27 -26.32 76.26 -44.70
C TYR A 27 -25.40 77.26 -45.44
N PRO A 28 -24.26 77.70 -44.87
CA PRO A 28 -23.34 78.59 -45.58
C PRO A 28 -22.80 78.02 -46.92
N LEU A 29 -22.67 76.69 -47.05
CA LEU A 29 -22.34 76.05 -48.34
C LEU A 29 -23.46 76.20 -49.36
N ALA A 30 -24.72 76.06 -48.92
CA ALA A 30 -25.88 76.22 -49.80
C ALA A 30 -26.01 77.66 -50.30
N VAL A 31 -25.71 78.65 -49.44
CA VAL A 31 -25.60 80.07 -49.79
C VAL A 31 -24.49 80.29 -50.82
N TYR A 32 -23.31 79.70 -50.64
CA TYR A 32 -22.19 79.83 -51.56
C TYR A 32 -22.48 79.26 -52.97
N HIS A 33 -23.20 78.15 -53.07
CA HIS A 33 -23.57 77.51 -54.33
C HIS A 33 -24.81 78.12 -55.01
N ASN A 34 -25.36 79.24 -54.52
CA ASN A 34 -26.62 79.85 -54.98
C ASN A 34 -27.82 78.87 -54.96
N GLN A 35 -27.79 77.88 -54.07
CA GLN A 35 -28.86 76.88 -53.90
C GLN A 35 -29.85 77.26 -52.79
N VAL A 36 -30.06 78.57 -52.58
CA VAL A 36 -30.96 79.08 -51.53
C VAL A 36 -32.29 79.47 -52.14
N SER A 37 -33.35 78.80 -51.72
CA SER A 37 -34.73 79.20 -51.99
C SER A 37 -35.32 79.97 -50.80
N PHE A 38 -36.41 80.71 -51.02
CA PHE A 38 -37.12 81.46 -49.97
C PHE A 38 -37.49 80.57 -48.77
N GLU A 39 -37.89 79.33 -49.05
CA GLU A 39 -38.26 78.33 -48.05
C GLU A 39 -37.05 77.90 -47.19
N THR A 40 -35.88 77.72 -47.80
CA THR A 40 -34.65 77.32 -47.08
C THR A 40 -34.11 78.41 -46.16
N ASP A 41 -34.19 79.69 -46.55
CA ASP A 41 -33.82 80.82 -45.67
C ASP A 41 -34.79 80.96 -44.50
N HIS A 42 -36.10 80.83 -44.75
CA HIS A 42 -37.08 80.85 -43.67
C HIS A 42 -36.87 79.69 -42.67
N LEU A 43 -36.58 78.49 -43.17
CA LEU A 43 -36.28 77.31 -42.34
C LEU A 43 -35.01 77.51 -41.50
N TYR A 44 -33.94 78.06 -42.09
CA TYR A 44 -32.70 78.36 -41.39
C TYR A 44 -32.92 79.39 -40.27
N ARG A 45 -33.63 80.49 -40.56
CA ARG A 45 -33.99 81.51 -39.55
C ARG A 45 -34.88 80.95 -38.46
N PHE A 46 -35.77 80.02 -38.77
CA PHE A 46 -36.60 79.34 -37.78
C PHE A 46 -35.77 78.44 -36.85
N LEU A 47 -34.89 77.61 -37.40
CA LEU A 47 -34.05 76.68 -36.61
C LEU A 47 -33.06 77.41 -35.70
N ILE A 48 -32.51 78.56 -36.14
CA ILE A 48 -31.59 79.37 -35.32
C ILE A 48 -32.26 80.05 -34.12
N LYS A 49 -33.60 80.15 -34.07
CA LYS A 49 -34.30 80.62 -32.86
C LYS A 49 -34.08 79.69 -31.66
N PHE A 50 -33.74 78.43 -31.90
CA PHE A 50 -33.39 77.47 -30.86
C PHE A 50 -31.91 77.58 -30.50
N GLU A 51 -31.63 78.25 -29.38
CA GLU A 51 -30.28 78.51 -28.89
C GLU A 51 -29.37 77.25 -28.80
N PRO A 52 -29.85 76.07 -28.37
CA PRO A 52 -29.02 74.86 -28.29
C PRO A 52 -28.55 74.31 -29.66
N ILE A 53 -29.28 74.59 -30.74
CA ILE A 53 -28.92 74.14 -32.11
C ILE A 53 -27.83 75.07 -32.70
N LYS A 54 -27.84 76.35 -32.29
CA LYS A 54 -26.92 77.39 -32.77
C LYS A 54 -25.49 77.25 -32.21
N LEU A 55 -25.34 76.79 -30.98
CA LEU A 55 -24.05 76.73 -30.30
C LEU A 55 -23.23 75.51 -30.77
N LYS A 56 -22.00 75.77 -31.23
CA LYS A 56 -21.11 74.78 -31.89
C LYS A 56 -20.98 73.44 -31.14
N TYR A 57 -20.60 73.47 -29.87
CA TYR A 57 -20.39 72.23 -29.10
C TYR A 57 -21.67 71.70 -28.44
N THR A 58 -22.59 72.59 -28.09
CA THR A 58 -23.87 72.24 -27.44
C THR A 58 -24.75 71.42 -28.39
N ASN A 59 -24.73 71.73 -29.69
CA ASN A 59 -25.53 71.00 -30.67
C ASN A 59 -25.06 69.55 -30.85
N LYS A 60 -23.74 69.29 -30.92
CA LYS A 60 -23.17 67.94 -31.01
C LYS A 60 -23.36 67.15 -29.74
N PHE A 61 -23.23 67.81 -28.58
CA PHE A 61 -23.52 67.18 -27.29
C PHE A 61 -24.99 66.71 -27.21
N LEU A 62 -25.93 67.57 -27.63
CA LEU A 62 -27.35 67.23 -27.67
C LEU A 62 -27.66 66.09 -28.65
N LEU A 63 -26.97 66.04 -29.79
CA LEU A 63 -27.05 64.93 -30.75
C LEU A 63 -26.55 63.62 -30.15
N VAL A 64 -25.38 63.62 -29.49
CA VAL A 64 -24.83 62.42 -28.82
C VAL A 64 -25.78 61.93 -27.72
N MET A 65 -26.32 62.84 -26.91
CA MET A 65 -27.31 62.49 -25.87
C MET A 65 -28.58 61.87 -26.47
N ALA A 66 -29.07 62.40 -27.59
CA ALA A 66 -30.23 61.83 -28.29
C ALA A 66 -29.94 60.44 -28.87
N ILE A 67 -28.73 60.19 -29.38
CA ILE A 67 -28.29 58.86 -29.85
C ILE A 67 -28.21 57.87 -28.69
N ILE A 68 -27.67 58.28 -27.54
CA ILE A 68 -27.60 57.42 -26.35
C ILE A 68 -29.01 57.10 -25.88
N ALA A 69 -29.89 58.10 -25.75
CA ALA A 69 -31.27 57.91 -25.33
C ALA A 69 -32.05 57.01 -26.30
N SER A 70 -31.88 57.19 -27.61
CA SER A 70 -32.58 56.38 -28.61
C SER A 70 -32.12 54.91 -28.60
N VAL A 71 -30.82 54.66 -28.44
CA VAL A 71 -30.29 53.29 -28.31
C VAL A 71 -30.70 52.66 -26.99
N MET A 72 -30.70 53.41 -25.87
CA MET A 72 -31.17 52.90 -24.57
C MET A 72 -32.64 52.48 -24.61
N LEU A 73 -33.51 53.32 -25.20
CA LEU A 73 -34.93 53.02 -25.37
C LEU A 73 -35.18 51.86 -26.33
N TYR A 74 -34.34 51.73 -27.36
CA TYR A 74 -34.38 50.60 -28.28
C TYR A 74 -33.98 49.28 -27.62
N ASN A 75 -33.22 49.33 -26.52
CA ASN A 75 -32.72 48.18 -25.75
C ASN A 75 -32.21 47.06 -26.67
N PRO A 76 -31.08 47.28 -27.36
CA PRO A 76 -30.67 46.41 -28.45
C PRO A 76 -30.41 44.99 -27.97
N LYS A 77 -30.77 44.03 -28.83
CA LYS A 77 -30.61 42.60 -28.54
C LYS A 77 -29.16 42.28 -28.20
N LYS A 78 -28.95 41.72 -27.02
CA LYS A 78 -27.65 41.22 -26.55
C LYS A 78 -27.12 40.13 -27.49
N VAL A 79 -25.90 40.28 -28.01
CA VAL A 79 -25.28 39.34 -28.98
C VAL A 79 -23.99 38.78 -28.40
N GLU A 80 -23.81 37.46 -28.48
CA GLU A 80 -22.60 36.78 -27.98
C GLU A 80 -21.35 37.16 -28.81
N GLY A 81 -20.21 37.32 -28.14
CA GLY A 81 -18.91 37.60 -28.77
C GLY A 81 -18.59 39.08 -29.08
N LYS A 82 -19.51 40.02 -28.83
CA LYS A 82 -19.23 41.46 -28.95
C LYS A 82 -18.37 41.94 -27.77
N LYS A 83 -17.24 42.60 -28.08
CA LYS A 83 -16.29 43.11 -27.07
C LYS A 83 -16.60 44.57 -26.71
N TYR A 84 -16.58 44.89 -25.42
CA TYR A 84 -16.72 46.27 -24.92
C TYR A 84 -15.69 47.22 -25.55
N SER A 85 -14.45 46.78 -25.73
CA SER A 85 -13.39 47.58 -26.36
C SER A 85 -13.69 47.99 -27.81
N LYS A 86 -14.34 47.12 -28.60
CA LYS A 86 -14.77 47.45 -29.97
C LYS A 86 -15.92 48.46 -29.99
N GLY A 87 -16.85 48.36 -29.05
CA GLY A 87 -17.93 49.34 -28.90
C GLY A 87 -17.40 50.73 -28.50
N LEU A 88 -16.51 50.75 -27.51
CA LEU A 88 -15.92 51.98 -26.97
C LEU A 88 -15.05 52.71 -28.01
N THR A 89 -14.27 51.97 -28.80
CA THR A 89 -13.44 52.55 -29.87
C THR A 89 -14.28 53.22 -30.95
N TYR A 90 -15.34 52.58 -31.45
CA TYR A 90 -16.24 53.21 -32.41
C TYR A 90 -16.98 54.43 -31.83
N PHE A 91 -17.35 54.38 -30.55
CA PHE A 91 -18.02 55.50 -29.88
C PHE A 91 -17.09 56.71 -29.72
N ILE A 92 -15.85 56.50 -29.25
CA ILE A 92 -14.84 57.56 -29.11
C ILE A 92 -14.46 58.12 -30.50
N LEU A 93 -14.27 57.25 -31.50
CA LEU A 93 -14.00 57.68 -32.88
C LEU A 93 -15.14 58.53 -33.44
N GLY A 94 -16.40 58.14 -33.18
CA GLY A 94 -17.59 58.87 -33.60
C GLY A 94 -17.68 60.27 -32.97
N ILE A 95 -17.51 60.37 -31.65
CA ILE A 95 -17.47 61.67 -30.95
C ILE A 95 -16.30 62.53 -31.44
N GLY A 96 -15.13 61.91 -31.64
CA GLY A 96 -13.94 62.58 -32.16
C GLY A 96 -14.19 63.20 -33.53
N LEU A 97 -14.83 62.46 -34.45
CA LEU A 97 -15.20 62.97 -35.78
C LEU A 97 -16.26 64.09 -35.71
N LEU A 98 -17.24 63.98 -34.80
CA LEU A 98 -18.24 65.03 -34.59
C LEU A 98 -17.62 66.32 -34.03
N ALA A 99 -16.62 66.24 -33.15
CA ALA A 99 -15.90 67.42 -32.66
C ALA A 99 -14.91 67.97 -33.70
N PHE A 100 -14.26 67.10 -34.47
CA PHE A 100 -13.27 67.47 -35.48
C PHE A 100 -13.90 68.20 -36.68
N CYS A 101 -15.15 67.90 -37.03
CA CYS A 101 -15.82 68.59 -38.13
C CYS A 101 -15.89 70.12 -37.90
N ASP A 102 -16.10 70.57 -36.66
CA ASP A 102 -16.17 71.99 -36.35
C ASP A 102 -14.83 72.75 -36.47
N ILE A 103 -13.70 72.02 -36.35
CA ILE A 103 -12.35 72.59 -36.52
C ILE A 103 -12.03 72.77 -38.01
N MET A 104 -12.55 71.89 -38.86
CA MET A 104 -12.31 71.89 -40.31
C MET A 104 -13.11 72.95 -41.07
N LYS A 105 -14.08 73.61 -40.41
CA LYS A 105 -14.87 74.74 -40.96
C LYS A 105 -14.00 76.00 -41.10
N THR A 106 -13.15 76.02 -42.11
CA THR A 106 -12.32 77.16 -42.53
C THR A 106 -12.81 77.71 -43.88
N GLY A 107 -12.35 78.90 -44.29
CA GLY A 107 -12.81 79.59 -45.52
C GLY A 107 -12.50 78.88 -46.85
N HIS A 108 -11.96 77.66 -46.83
CA HIS A 108 -11.66 76.86 -48.04
C HIS A 108 -12.76 75.82 -48.30
N LEU A 109 -13.28 75.81 -49.53
CA LEU A 109 -14.41 74.96 -49.95
C LEU A 109 -14.18 73.46 -49.74
N ASN A 110 -12.97 72.96 -50.06
CA ASN A 110 -12.64 71.53 -49.93
C ASN A 110 -12.69 71.05 -48.47
N LEU A 111 -12.24 71.89 -47.53
CA LEU A 111 -12.26 71.58 -46.11
C LEU A 111 -13.69 71.54 -45.56
N TYR A 112 -14.59 72.36 -46.11
CA TYR A 112 -16.01 72.36 -45.75
C TYR A 112 -16.74 71.09 -46.22
N TRP A 113 -16.40 70.55 -47.40
CA TRP A 113 -16.90 69.24 -47.87
C TRP A 113 -16.33 68.07 -47.07
N MET A 114 -15.05 68.12 -46.69
CA MET A 114 -14.46 67.12 -45.79
C MET A 114 -15.14 67.14 -44.41
N SER A 115 -15.51 68.33 -43.92
CA SER A 115 -16.26 68.50 -42.67
C SER A 115 -17.64 67.82 -42.72
N SER A 116 -18.39 67.97 -43.82
CA SER A 116 -19.72 67.34 -43.95
C SER A 116 -19.64 65.81 -43.97
N LEU A 117 -18.62 65.26 -44.64
CA LEU A 117 -18.34 63.83 -44.62
C LEU A 117 -17.95 63.34 -43.21
N ALA A 118 -17.11 64.09 -42.50
CA ALA A 118 -16.73 63.78 -41.12
C ALA A 118 -17.94 63.81 -40.16
N TYR A 119 -18.89 64.73 -40.36
CA TYR A 119 -20.12 64.80 -39.59
C TYR A 119 -21.03 63.57 -39.81
N LEU A 120 -21.18 63.13 -41.06
CA LEU A 120 -21.96 61.93 -41.40
C LEU A 120 -21.33 60.65 -40.84
N LEU A 121 -20.01 60.49 -41.02
CA LEU A 121 -19.28 59.35 -40.46
C LEU A 121 -19.29 59.37 -38.93
N GLY A 122 -19.15 60.55 -38.32
CA GLY A 122 -19.23 60.74 -36.88
C GLY A 122 -20.56 60.29 -36.29
N PHE A 123 -21.68 60.62 -36.95
CA PHE A 123 -23.01 60.14 -36.57
C PHE A 123 -23.13 58.62 -36.65
N LEU A 124 -22.72 58.01 -37.78
CA LEU A 124 -22.80 56.56 -37.99
C LEU A 124 -21.93 55.77 -37.00
N PHE A 125 -20.71 56.23 -36.74
CA PHE A 125 -19.82 55.59 -35.77
C PHE A 125 -20.31 55.76 -34.34
N THR A 126 -20.88 56.91 -33.97
CA THR A 126 -21.49 57.13 -32.65
C THR A 126 -22.69 56.21 -32.45
N LEU A 127 -23.58 56.09 -33.44
CA LEU A 127 -24.75 55.19 -33.38
C LEU A 127 -24.33 53.72 -33.32
N SER A 128 -23.42 53.29 -34.19
CA SER A 128 -22.90 51.92 -34.23
C SER A 128 -22.13 51.56 -32.95
N GLY A 129 -21.30 52.48 -32.45
CA GLY A 129 -20.56 52.33 -31.20
C GLY A 129 -21.48 52.21 -29.99
N THR A 130 -22.48 53.09 -29.88
CA THR A 130 -23.49 53.05 -28.81
C THR A 130 -24.29 51.75 -28.87
N ASN A 131 -24.80 51.37 -30.04
CA ASN A 131 -25.53 50.10 -30.22
C ASN A 131 -24.66 48.90 -29.82
N ASN A 132 -23.39 48.87 -30.24
CA ASN A 132 -22.47 47.80 -29.90
C ASN A 132 -22.20 47.73 -28.39
N LEU A 133 -22.03 48.87 -27.70
CA LEU A 133 -21.87 48.94 -26.25
C LEU A 133 -23.05 48.33 -25.49
N PHE A 134 -24.29 48.64 -25.90
CA PHE A 134 -25.50 48.08 -25.28
C PHE A 134 -25.79 46.63 -25.69
N GLN A 135 -25.18 46.13 -26.77
CA GLN A 135 -25.28 44.72 -27.21
C GLN A 135 -24.29 43.78 -26.50
N VAL A 136 -23.31 44.29 -25.76
CA VAL A 136 -22.31 43.46 -25.07
C VAL A 136 -22.97 42.62 -23.97
N LEU A 137 -22.79 41.30 -24.04
CA LEU A 137 -23.04 40.39 -22.92
C LEU A 137 -21.81 40.36 -22.02
N SER A 138 -21.95 40.79 -20.77
CA SER A 138 -20.91 40.71 -19.74
C SER A 138 -20.82 39.33 -19.09
N PHE A 139 -21.09 38.25 -19.83
CA PHE A 139 -21.15 36.90 -19.26
C PHE A 139 -20.47 35.89 -20.17
N ASP A 140 -19.36 35.35 -19.67
CA ASP A 140 -18.64 34.22 -20.26
C ASP A 140 -19.44 32.93 -20.06
N ASN A 141 -19.50 32.07 -21.08
CA ASN A 141 -20.13 30.76 -20.95
C ASN A 141 -19.29 29.86 -20.03
N LEU A 142 -19.73 29.73 -18.76
CA LEU A 142 -19.05 28.91 -17.74
C LEU A 142 -18.84 27.47 -18.19
N ALA A 143 -19.77 26.89 -18.96
CA ALA A 143 -19.63 25.54 -19.51
C ALA A 143 -18.44 25.38 -20.48
N ASN A 144 -18.02 26.46 -21.14
CA ASN A 144 -16.89 26.42 -22.08
C ASN A 144 -15.54 26.73 -21.41
N LYS A 145 -15.54 27.50 -20.31
CA LYS A 145 -14.30 27.88 -19.59
C LYS A 145 -13.97 26.96 -18.43
N ASP A 146 -14.98 26.41 -17.75
CA ASP A 146 -14.85 25.54 -16.59
C ASP A 146 -15.90 24.41 -16.63
N PRO A 147 -15.78 23.45 -17.57
CA PRO A 147 -16.76 22.38 -17.74
C PRO A 147 -16.85 21.43 -16.53
N PHE A 148 -15.78 21.37 -15.71
CA PHE A 148 -15.69 20.52 -14.52
C PHE A 148 -15.85 21.30 -13.21
N ASN A 149 -16.22 22.58 -13.28
CA ASN A 149 -16.49 23.42 -12.12
C ASN A 149 -15.32 23.50 -11.11
N ASP A 150 -14.08 23.42 -11.62
CA ASP A 150 -12.85 23.40 -10.84
C ASP A 150 -12.66 24.67 -9.98
N ILE A 151 -13.17 25.81 -10.44
CA ILE A 151 -13.05 27.07 -9.71
C ILE A 151 -13.89 27.05 -8.43
N ASN A 152 -15.14 26.59 -8.53
CA ASN A 152 -16.08 26.56 -7.40
C ASN A 152 -15.82 25.37 -6.47
N GLU A 153 -15.28 24.26 -6.98
CA GLU A 153 -14.83 23.11 -6.19
C GLU A 153 -13.45 23.34 -5.52
N SER A 154 -12.82 24.50 -5.74
CA SER A 154 -11.54 24.83 -5.10
C SER A 154 -11.71 25.52 -3.75
N PHE A 155 -10.90 25.12 -2.76
CA PHE A 155 -10.92 25.69 -1.41
C PHE A 155 -9.50 25.99 -0.93
N LEU A 156 -9.38 26.94 0.01
CA LEU A 156 -8.09 27.27 0.62
C LEU A 156 -7.70 26.15 1.59
N GLN A 157 -6.43 25.73 1.52
CA GLN A 157 -5.88 24.64 2.31
C GLN A 157 -4.74 25.13 3.21
N MET A 158 -4.26 24.28 4.12
CA MET A 158 -3.19 24.66 5.04
C MET A 158 -1.87 24.91 4.30
N GLU A 159 -1.35 26.13 4.36
CA GLU A 159 -0.09 26.53 3.69
C GLU A 159 1.13 26.53 4.62
N GLU A 160 0.93 26.49 5.93
CA GLU A 160 2.01 26.52 6.91
C GLU A 160 2.34 25.11 7.42
N LYS A 161 3.62 24.82 7.60
CA LYS A 161 4.11 23.58 8.20
C LYS A 161 3.99 23.66 9.72
N ILE A 162 3.29 22.71 10.33
CA ILE A 162 3.18 22.57 11.80
C ILE A 162 4.05 21.40 12.23
N ASP A 163 5.31 21.68 12.56
CA ASP A 163 6.28 20.64 12.96
C ASP A 163 6.27 20.47 14.49
N THR A 164 5.98 19.25 14.94
CA THR A 164 5.98 18.86 16.35
C THR A 164 6.88 17.64 16.54
N LYS A 165 7.16 17.28 17.80
CA LYS A 165 7.97 16.09 18.13
C LYS A 165 7.44 14.79 17.50
N HIS A 166 6.14 14.71 17.20
CA HIS A 166 5.47 13.51 16.71
C HIS A 166 4.73 13.72 15.37
N SER A 167 4.76 14.93 14.80
CA SER A 167 4.08 15.20 13.54
C SER A 167 4.74 14.51 12.36
N VAL A 168 3.97 14.27 11.30
CA VAL A 168 4.50 14.03 9.96
C VAL A 168 3.96 15.13 9.04
N ASN A 169 4.83 15.73 8.24
CA ASN A 169 4.50 16.88 7.42
C ASN A 169 4.85 16.58 5.96
N ILE A 170 3.84 16.52 5.09
CA ILE A 170 4.02 16.16 3.68
C ILE A 170 3.65 17.37 2.81
N PRO A 171 4.57 17.90 2.00
CA PRO A 171 4.26 19.03 1.14
C PRO A 171 3.41 18.58 -0.06
N PHE A 172 2.52 19.46 -0.51
CA PHE A 172 1.65 19.17 -1.65
C PHE A 172 1.32 20.44 -2.43
N GLU A 173 0.94 20.27 -3.69
CA GLU A 173 0.47 21.33 -4.59
C GLU A 173 -1.05 21.23 -4.78
N TYR A 174 -1.74 22.35 -4.67
CA TYR A 174 -3.19 22.42 -4.89
C TYR A 174 -3.58 23.62 -5.74
N LYS A 175 -4.76 23.55 -6.36
CA LYS A 175 -5.32 24.65 -7.14
C LYS A 175 -6.36 25.39 -6.31
N TYR A 176 -6.27 26.72 -6.28
CA TYR A 176 -7.28 27.60 -5.69
C TYR A 176 -7.57 28.77 -6.61
N LYS A 177 -8.83 28.92 -7.04
CA LYS A 177 -9.29 29.98 -7.95
C LYS A 177 -8.38 30.13 -9.19
N GLY A 178 -8.02 29.00 -9.80
CA GLY A 178 -7.18 28.93 -10.99
C GLY A 178 -5.66 29.11 -10.77
N LYS A 179 -5.20 29.36 -9.55
CA LYS A 179 -3.77 29.49 -9.22
C LYS A 179 -3.26 28.23 -8.53
N LEU A 180 -2.06 27.78 -8.90
CA LEU A 180 -1.32 26.75 -8.16
C LEU A 180 -0.73 27.35 -6.90
N ARG A 181 -0.87 26.64 -5.78
CA ARG A 181 -0.37 27.03 -4.46
C ARG A 181 0.28 25.82 -3.80
N ASN A 182 1.25 26.10 -2.94
CA ASN A 182 1.94 25.08 -2.15
C ASN A 182 1.33 25.02 -0.75
N GLY A 183 1.11 23.82 -0.26
CA GLY A 183 0.58 23.56 1.06
C GLY A 183 1.29 22.44 1.78
N TRP A 184 0.86 22.20 3.03
CA TRP A 184 1.36 21.12 3.87
C TRP A 184 0.20 20.29 4.44
N ILE A 185 0.29 18.98 4.23
CA ILE A 185 -0.52 18.01 4.98
C ILE A 185 0.20 17.81 6.31
N ASN A 186 -0.38 18.35 7.37
CA ASN A 186 0.17 18.26 8.72
C ASN A 186 -0.54 17.15 9.50
N PHE A 187 0.04 15.97 9.53
CA PHE A 187 -0.38 14.90 10.44
C PHE A 187 0.20 15.16 11.83
N VAL A 188 -0.42 16.07 12.57
CA VAL A 188 0.08 16.48 13.89
C VAL A 188 -0.08 15.37 14.94
N ASN A 189 -1.05 14.47 14.74
CA ASN A 189 -1.33 13.38 15.66
C ASN A 189 -1.72 12.09 14.94
N LEU A 190 -0.71 11.31 14.54
CA LEU A 190 -0.90 9.97 13.97
C LEU A 190 -1.25 8.90 15.02
N PHE A 191 -1.19 9.22 16.32
CA PHE A 191 -1.66 8.33 17.39
C PHE A 191 -3.18 8.12 17.38
N ARG A 192 -3.93 8.90 16.58
CA ARG A 192 -5.37 8.69 16.32
C ARG A 192 -5.64 7.83 15.06
N ALA A 193 -4.63 7.08 14.64
CA ALA A 193 -4.58 6.29 13.43
C ALA A 193 -4.76 7.07 12.12
N LEU A 194 -4.22 6.51 11.04
CA LEU A 194 -4.35 7.00 9.67
C LEU A 194 -4.78 5.84 8.77
N LEU A 195 -5.91 6.01 8.09
CA LEU A 195 -6.37 5.11 7.04
C LEU A 195 -6.02 5.70 5.67
N ILE A 196 -5.27 4.94 4.87
CA ILE A 196 -4.88 5.31 3.51
C ILE A 196 -5.53 4.34 2.52
N ILE A 197 -6.36 4.89 1.64
CA ILE A 197 -7.14 4.17 0.65
C ILE A 197 -6.58 4.48 -0.75
N GLY A 198 -6.43 3.48 -1.61
CA GLY A 198 -6.11 3.75 -3.00
C GLY A 198 -5.84 2.49 -3.80
N THR A 199 -6.33 2.47 -5.04
CA THR A 199 -6.08 1.34 -5.95
C THR A 199 -4.58 1.11 -6.18
N PRO A 200 -4.16 -0.09 -6.60
CA PRO A 200 -2.79 -0.32 -7.05
C PRO A 200 -2.33 0.76 -8.05
N GLY A 201 -1.14 1.31 -7.86
CA GLY A 201 -0.61 2.39 -8.70
C GLY A 201 -1.11 3.81 -8.38
N SER A 202 -1.99 3.99 -7.38
CA SER A 202 -2.42 5.33 -6.90
C SER A 202 -1.29 6.16 -6.27
N GLY A 203 -0.20 5.49 -5.86
CA GLY A 203 0.92 6.10 -5.16
C GLY A 203 0.81 6.06 -3.64
N LYS A 204 -0.05 5.20 -3.05
CA LYS A 204 -0.22 5.02 -1.59
C LYS A 204 1.12 4.89 -0.85
N SER A 205 1.89 3.87 -1.21
CA SER A 205 3.13 3.55 -0.51
C SER A 205 4.18 4.64 -0.75
N PHE A 206 4.35 5.05 -2.00
CA PHE A 206 5.31 6.10 -2.38
C PHE A 206 4.97 7.48 -1.78
N ALA A 207 3.77 7.99 -1.96
CA ALA A 207 3.47 9.38 -1.59
C ALA A 207 3.26 9.60 -0.09
N LEU A 208 2.83 8.57 0.64
CA LEU A 208 2.47 8.70 2.07
C LEU A 208 3.30 7.77 2.96
N ILE A 209 3.25 6.45 2.74
CA ILE A 209 3.83 5.48 3.69
C ILE A 209 5.35 5.63 3.80
N GLU A 210 6.07 5.69 2.68
CA GLU A 210 7.53 5.86 2.65
C GLU A 210 7.97 7.17 3.34
N GLU A 211 7.22 8.26 3.12
CA GLU A 211 7.49 9.57 3.73
C GLU A 211 7.24 9.55 5.25
N ILE A 212 6.20 8.84 5.69
CA ILE A 212 5.93 8.61 7.12
C ILE A 212 7.07 7.79 7.74
N ILE A 213 7.53 6.72 7.08
CA ILE A 213 8.66 5.89 7.56
C ILE A 213 9.91 6.76 7.73
N GLU A 214 10.26 7.56 6.72
CA GLU A 214 11.43 8.43 6.78
C GLU A 214 11.37 9.40 7.97
N GLN A 215 10.23 10.08 8.14
CA GLN A 215 10.06 11.05 9.23
C GLN A 215 10.02 10.38 10.61
N PHE A 216 9.42 9.20 10.74
CA PHE A 216 9.43 8.43 11.98
C PHE A 216 10.85 7.98 12.36
N ILE A 217 11.64 7.46 11.42
CA ILE A 217 13.05 7.08 11.67
C ILE A 217 13.86 8.31 12.09
N ASN A 218 13.70 9.44 11.40
CA ASN A 218 14.38 10.69 11.74
C ASN A 218 13.99 11.23 13.12
N LYS A 219 12.77 10.93 13.59
CA LYS A 219 12.26 11.28 14.93
C LYS A 219 12.50 10.18 15.98
N TYR A 220 13.32 9.17 15.67
CA TYR A 220 13.68 8.05 16.56
C TYR A 220 12.48 7.22 17.05
N PHE A 221 11.43 7.10 16.25
CA PHE A 221 10.31 6.19 16.54
C PHE A 221 10.77 4.74 16.40
N THR A 222 10.26 3.87 17.24
CA THR A 222 10.29 2.43 16.99
C THR A 222 9.25 2.08 15.94
N LEU A 223 9.45 1.01 15.17
CA LEU A 223 8.53 0.69 14.07
C LEU A 223 8.21 -0.80 14.01
N LEU A 224 6.95 -1.11 13.72
CA LEU A 224 6.53 -2.41 13.21
C LEU A 224 6.00 -2.18 11.80
N ILE A 225 6.67 -2.73 10.80
CA ILE A 225 6.34 -2.56 9.38
C ILE A 225 5.92 -3.91 8.82
N TYR A 226 4.70 -3.99 8.31
CA TYR A 226 4.24 -5.11 7.51
C TYR A 226 4.41 -4.79 6.02
N ASP A 227 5.34 -5.49 5.38
CA ASP A 227 5.74 -5.31 3.99
C ASP A 227 5.10 -6.39 3.13
N PHE A 228 3.94 -6.08 2.53
CA PHE A 228 3.20 -7.04 1.70
C PHE A 228 3.93 -7.38 0.39
N LYS A 229 4.80 -6.49 -0.11
CA LYS A 229 5.52 -6.65 -1.38
C LYS A 229 6.99 -6.88 -1.10
N LEU A 230 7.36 -8.09 -0.67
CA LEU A 230 8.75 -8.50 -0.44
C LEU A 230 9.69 -8.01 -1.56
N ASP A 231 10.79 -7.31 -1.30
CA ASP A 231 11.30 -6.72 -0.04
C ASP A 231 11.24 -5.17 -0.06
N THR A 232 10.17 -4.60 -0.63
CA THR A 232 10.10 -3.17 -0.98
C THR A 232 10.18 -2.22 0.22
N LEU A 233 9.21 -2.24 1.14
CA LEU A 233 9.20 -1.33 2.28
C LEU A 233 10.34 -1.63 3.26
N THR A 234 10.71 -2.91 3.40
CA THR A 234 11.82 -3.32 4.26
C THR A 234 13.13 -2.73 3.80
N ARG A 235 13.43 -2.80 2.49
CA ARG A 235 14.64 -2.20 1.92
C ARG A 235 14.64 -0.68 2.08
N ILE A 236 13.50 -0.03 1.89
CA ILE A 236 13.37 1.42 2.06
C ILE A 236 13.62 1.83 3.52
N ALA A 237 12.97 1.14 4.48
CA ALA A 237 13.15 1.39 5.91
C ALA A 237 14.62 1.17 6.33
N PHE A 238 15.25 0.10 5.85
CA PHE A 238 16.68 -0.17 6.10
C PHE A 238 17.57 0.95 5.56
N ASN A 239 17.31 1.44 4.33
CA ASN A 239 18.11 2.51 3.73
C ASN A 239 18.00 3.82 4.53
N TYR A 240 16.80 4.21 4.98
CA TYR A 240 16.63 5.38 5.83
C TYR A 240 17.33 5.23 7.18
N TRP A 241 17.13 4.08 7.83
CA TRP A 241 17.77 3.77 9.11
C TRP A 241 19.30 3.77 9.00
N PHE A 242 19.86 3.11 7.99
CA PHE A 242 21.30 2.97 7.81
C PHE A 242 21.98 4.30 7.46
N ARG A 243 21.33 5.14 6.66
CA ARG A 243 21.81 6.51 6.39
C ARG A 243 21.83 7.34 7.66
N LYS A 244 20.77 7.27 8.47
CA LYS A 244 20.72 7.98 9.75
C LYS A 244 21.79 7.48 10.71
N LYS A 245 22.00 6.16 10.77
CA LYS A 245 23.07 5.54 11.56
C LYS A 245 24.44 6.07 11.17
N LYS A 246 24.77 6.05 9.87
CA LYS A 246 26.04 6.60 9.35
C LYS A 246 26.24 8.07 9.68
N GLU A 247 25.22 8.89 9.48
CA GLU A 247 25.26 10.32 9.82
C GLU A 247 25.59 10.54 11.30
N LEU A 248 24.97 9.77 12.21
CA LEU A 248 25.21 9.86 13.65
C LEU A 248 26.60 9.35 14.05
N GLU A 249 27.10 8.30 13.40
CA GLU A 249 28.46 7.77 13.60
C GLU A 249 29.52 8.78 13.14
N GLU A 250 29.35 9.39 11.97
CA GLU A 250 30.26 10.41 11.41
C GLU A 250 30.29 11.68 12.28
N THR A 251 29.13 12.09 12.81
CA THR A 251 29.01 13.27 13.69
C THR A 251 29.35 12.99 15.17
N LYS A 252 29.65 11.73 15.54
CA LYS A 252 29.89 11.28 16.92
C LYS A 252 28.80 11.74 17.89
N SER A 253 27.54 11.73 17.45
CA SER A 253 26.41 12.21 18.24
C SER A 253 26.09 11.24 19.39
N THR A 254 25.77 11.80 20.57
CA THR A 254 25.25 11.03 21.71
C THR A 254 23.88 10.41 21.46
N ASP A 255 23.18 10.83 20.40
CA ASP A 255 21.86 10.32 20.02
C ASP A 255 21.90 8.94 19.34
N LEU A 256 23.10 8.39 19.03
CA LEU A 256 23.22 7.05 18.45
C LEU A 256 22.56 5.98 19.33
N SER A 257 22.65 6.12 20.66
CA SER A 257 22.01 5.21 21.63
C SER A 257 20.47 5.28 21.59
N LYS A 258 19.90 6.36 21.05
CA LYS A 258 18.45 6.50 20.88
C LYS A 258 17.96 5.82 19.60
N LEU A 259 18.82 5.56 18.62
CA LEU A 259 18.41 4.95 17.36
C LEU A 259 17.96 3.49 17.58
N PRO A 260 16.75 3.10 17.14
CA PRO A 260 16.31 1.70 17.23
C PRO A 260 17.22 0.74 16.47
N GLU A 261 17.36 -0.50 16.93
CA GLU A 261 18.00 -1.58 16.17
C GLU A 261 17.07 -2.12 15.07
N PHE A 262 17.63 -2.57 13.96
CA PHE A 262 16.86 -3.01 12.80
C PHE A 262 16.77 -4.54 12.74
N PHE A 263 15.55 -5.06 12.67
CA PHE A 263 15.21 -6.47 12.52
C PHE A 263 14.30 -6.67 11.31
N ALA A 264 14.45 -7.81 10.66
CA ALA A 264 13.63 -8.23 9.53
C ALA A 264 13.29 -9.71 9.69
N ILE A 265 12.04 -10.08 9.40
CA ILE A 265 11.55 -11.45 9.34
C ILE A 265 11.12 -11.74 7.91
N SER A 266 11.71 -12.77 7.32
CA SER A 266 11.47 -13.26 5.98
C SER A 266 11.38 -14.79 6.00
N PHE A 267 10.36 -15.35 5.34
CA PHE A 267 10.25 -16.80 5.16
C PHE A 267 10.87 -17.27 3.83
N ASP A 268 11.02 -16.40 2.83
CA ASP A 268 11.68 -16.73 1.56
C ASP A 268 13.20 -16.72 1.63
N ASN A 269 13.79 -15.96 2.56
CA ASN A 269 15.25 -15.82 2.65
C ASN A 269 15.76 -15.95 4.10
N PRO A 270 16.17 -17.16 4.53
CA PRO A 270 16.71 -17.41 5.87
C PRO A 270 17.99 -16.61 6.20
N GLU A 271 18.85 -16.30 5.22
CA GLU A 271 20.08 -15.50 5.44
C GLU A 271 19.77 -14.07 5.86
N LYS A 272 18.66 -13.52 5.36
CA LYS A 272 18.21 -12.15 5.62
C LYS A 272 17.06 -12.08 6.63
N SER A 273 16.84 -13.16 7.37
CA SER A 273 15.76 -13.27 8.34
C SER A 273 16.31 -13.43 9.76
N HIS A 274 15.75 -12.67 10.69
CA HIS A 274 15.84 -12.96 12.11
C HIS A 274 14.75 -13.97 12.48
N ARG A 275 15.04 -14.78 13.49
CA ARG A 275 14.10 -15.78 14.01
C ARG A 275 13.29 -15.22 15.17
N ASN A 276 12.02 -15.60 15.28
CA ASN A 276 11.16 -15.18 16.38
C ASN A 276 10.11 -16.24 16.72
N ASN A 277 9.95 -16.51 18.02
CA ASN A 277 8.90 -17.36 18.54
C ASN A 277 7.79 -16.49 19.19
N PRO A 278 6.66 -16.25 18.49
CA PRO A 278 5.59 -15.40 19.01
C PRO A 278 4.72 -16.08 20.09
N ILE A 279 4.86 -17.39 20.28
CA ILE A 279 4.19 -18.15 21.35
C ILE A 279 5.19 -18.65 22.39
N ASN A 280 6.29 -17.92 22.59
CA ASN A 280 7.23 -18.24 23.65
C ASN A 280 6.51 -18.28 25.02
N PRO A 281 6.77 -19.28 25.89
CA PRO A 281 6.16 -19.38 27.21
C PRO A 281 6.15 -18.09 28.03
N TYR A 282 7.20 -17.25 27.95
CA TYR A 282 7.24 -15.97 28.69
C TYR A 282 6.13 -14.97 28.30
N LEU A 283 5.58 -15.11 27.08
CA LEU A 283 4.50 -14.26 26.55
C LEU A 283 3.11 -14.75 26.97
N MET A 284 2.98 -15.97 27.49
CA MET A 284 1.70 -16.60 27.81
C MET A 284 1.57 -16.80 29.32
N LYS A 285 0.70 -16.00 29.94
CA LYS A 285 0.46 -16.06 31.39
C LYS A 285 -0.77 -16.89 31.74
N SER A 286 -1.69 -17.03 30.80
CA SER A 286 -2.98 -17.69 31.00
C SER A 286 -3.39 -18.50 29.78
N GLN A 287 -4.33 -19.42 29.97
CA GLN A 287 -4.96 -20.19 28.89
C GLN A 287 -5.60 -19.30 27.81
N ILE A 288 -6.05 -18.10 28.19
CA ILE A 288 -6.61 -17.12 27.25
C ILE A 288 -5.54 -16.68 26.23
N ASP A 289 -4.28 -16.54 26.64
CA ASP A 289 -3.20 -16.13 25.73
C ASP A 289 -2.91 -17.20 24.66
N ALA A 290 -3.07 -18.48 25.03
CA ALA A 290 -2.97 -19.62 24.12
C ALA A 290 -4.20 -19.71 23.19
N ALA A 291 -5.40 -19.48 23.72
CA ALA A 291 -6.63 -19.43 22.93
C ALA A 291 -6.61 -18.28 21.91
N ASP A 292 -6.07 -17.12 22.29
CA ASP A 292 -5.84 -15.98 21.42
C ASP A 292 -4.87 -16.35 20.29
N ALA A 293 -3.75 -16.99 20.62
CA ALA A 293 -2.76 -17.43 19.63
C ALA A 293 -3.37 -18.44 18.64
N ALA A 294 -4.08 -19.45 19.14
CA ALA A 294 -4.80 -20.43 18.32
C ALA A 294 -5.83 -19.76 17.41
N THR A 295 -6.60 -18.80 17.93
CA THR A 295 -7.59 -18.04 17.15
C THR A 295 -6.93 -17.29 16.00
N ILE A 296 -5.79 -16.64 16.26
CA ILE A 296 -5.05 -15.90 15.23
C ILE A 296 -4.54 -16.85 14.14
N ILE A 297 -3.93 -17.98 14.52
CA ILE A 297 -3.41 -18.97 13.57
C ILE A 297 -4.55 -19.49 12.69
N MET A 298 -5.60 -20.02 13.32
CA MET A 298 -6.69 -20.71 12.63
C MET A 298 -7.50 -19.79 11.71
N LYS A 299 -7.75 -18.53 12.12
CA LYS A 299 -8.48 -17.57 11.29
C LYS A 299 -7.66 -17.00 10.14
N ASN A 300 -6.33 -16.96 10.27
CA ASN A 300 -5.47 -16.56 9.16
C ASN A 300 -5.32 -17.68 8.13
N LEU A 301 -5.32 -18.95 8.56
CA LEU A 301 -5.37 -20.11 7.67
C LEU A 301 -6.73 -20.24 6.98
N ASN A 302 -7.82 -19.90 7.69
CA ASN A 302 -9.19 -19.98 7.18
C ASN A 302 -9.93 -18.65 7.34
N LYS A 303 -9.79 -17.76 6.34
CA LYS A 303 -10.36 -16.40 6.39
C LYS A 303 -11.89 -16.39 6.53
N GLU A 304 -12.58 -17.44 6.09
CA GLU A 304 -14.03 -17.56 6.26
C GLU A 304 -14.45 -17.59 7.74
N TRP A 305 -13.60 -18.15 8.62
CA TRP A 305 -13.83 -18.25 10.06
C TRP A 305 -13.72 -16.90 10.78
N ILE A 306 -13.29 -15.85 10.07
CA ILE A 306 -13.36 -14.47 10.57
C ILE A 306 -14.82 -14.02 10.67
N LYS A 307 -15.64 -14.40 9.69
CA LYS A 307 -17.06 -13.99 9.56
C LYS A 307 -18.01 -15.00 10.20
N GLN A 308 -17.69 -16.28 10.08
CA GLN A 308 -18.52 -17.38 10.56
C GLN A 308 -17.85 -18.03 11.76
N ASN A 309 -18.57 -18.13 12.88
CA ASN A 309 -18.07 -18.74 14.11
C ASN A 309 -18.87 -20.02 14.41
N ASP A 310 -18.81 -20.93 13.45
CA ASP A 310 -19.49 -22.23 13.44
C ASP A 310 -18.86 -23.24 14.40
N PHE A 311 -19.45 -24.42 14.54
CA PHE A 311 -18.95 -25.44 15.47
C PHE A 311 -17.54 -25.92 15.10
N PHE A 312 -17.26 -26.12 13.81
CA PHE A 312 -15.96 -26.64 13.35
C PHE A 312 -14.82 -25.66 13.64
N SER A 313 -15.00 -24.37 13.37
CA SER A 313 -14.00 -23.35 13.70
C SER A 313 -13.71 -23.28 15.21
N ARG A 314 -14.74 -23.35 16.06
CA ARG A 314 -14.56 -23.35 17.53
C ARG A 314 -13.83 -24.58 18.03
N SER A 315 -14.19 -25.77 17.52
CA SER A 315 -13.54 -27.02 17.90
C SER A 315 -12.07 -27.04 17.48
N ALA A 316 -11.75 -26.57 16.27
CA ALA A 316 -10.38 -26.46 15.78
C ALA A 316 -9.54 -25.48 16.61
N ILE A 317 -10.09 -24.29 16.95
CA ILE A 317 -9.41 -23.31 17.81
C ILE A 317 -9.17 -23.88 19.22
N SER A 318 -10.17 -24.55 19.80
CA SER A 318 -10.08 -25.20 21.11
C SER A 318 -8.98 -26.28 21.11
N TYR A 319 -8.91 -27.12 20.07
CA TYR A 319 -7.88 -28.13 19.91
C TYR A 319 -6.48 -27.52 19.89
N VAL A 320 -6.22 -26.55 18.99
CA VAL A 320 -4.91 -25.89 18.87
C VAL A 320 -4.54 -25.11 20.14
N SER A 321 -5.52 -24.49 20.81
CA SER A 321 -5.33 -23.84 22.12
C SER A 321 -4.84 -24.83 23.18
N GLY A 322 -5.42 -26.04 23.22
CA GLY A 322 -4.99 -27.12 24.10
C GLY A 322 -3.56 -27.57 23.82
N LEU A 323 -3.18 -27.74 22.55
CA LEU A 323 -1.82 -28.09 22.15
C LEU A 323 -0.79 -27.04 22.56
N ILE A 324 -1.07 -25.75 22.30
CA ILE A 324 -0.19 -24.64 22.68
C ILE A 324 -0.01 -24.61 24.20
N TRP A 325 -1.10 -24.71 24.97
CA TRP A 325 -1.04 -24.68 26.43
C TRP A 325 -0.28 -25.88 27.01
N TYR A 326 -0.49 -27.07 26.44
CA TYR A 326 0.23 -28.27 26.84
C TYR A 326 1.74 -28.13 26.61
N LEU A 327 2.16 -27.71 25.40
CA LEU A 327 3.58 -27.49 25.09
C LEU A 327 4.20 -26.39 25.95
N LYS A 328 3.45 -25.34 26.30
CA LYS A 328 3.90 -24.30 27.24
C LYS A 328 4.24 -24.91 28.60
N LYS A 329 3.34 -25.71 29.18
CA LYS A 329 3.56 -26.35 30.48
C LYS A 329 4.75 -27.30 30.44
N LYS A 330 4.86 -28.10 29.38
CA LYS A 330 5.99 -29.04 29.20
C LYS A 330 7.32 -28.33 28.96
N ALA A 331 7.33 -27.20 28.25
CA ALA A 331 8.52 -26.40 28.09
C ALA A 331 9.04 -25.86 29.43
N GLU A 332 8.14 -25.42 30.33
CA GLU A 332 8.50 -24.96 31.67
C GLU A 332 8.94 -26.12 32.59
N GLU A 333 8.26 -27.26 32.54
CA GLU A 333 8.60 -28.47 33.34
C GLU A 333 9.97 -29.04 32.95
N LEU A 334 10.28 -29.09 31.65
CA LEU A 334 11.52 -29.69 31.13
C LEU A 334 12.67 -28.68 30.99
N GLY A 335 12.38 -27.38 31.07
CA GLY A 335 13.35 -26.32 30.76
C GLY A 335 13.82 -26.32 29.30
N LYS A 336 13.04 -26.89 28.38
CA LYS A 336 13.38 -27.04 26.95
C LYS A 336 12.54 -26.13 26.06
N ASN A 337 13.10 -25.65 24.95
CA ASN A 337 12.39 -24.79 23.98
C ASN A 337 11.49 -25.59 23.03
N ILE A 338 10.47 -26.27 23.58
CA ILE A 338 9.52 -27.11 22.83
C ILE A 338 8.16 -26.44 22.61
N CYS A 339 7.99 -25.18 23.03
CA CYS A 339 6.77 -24.41 22.82
C CYS A 339 6.97 -23.38 21.70
N THR A 340 6.82 -23.84 20.46
CA THR A 340 6.90 -23.01 19.24
C THR A 340 5.81 -23.44 18.26
N LEU A 341 5.47 -22.59 17.27
CA LEU A 341 4.45 -22.96 16.28
C LEU A 341 4.81 -24.26 15.53
N PRO A 342 6.07 -24.47 15.09
CA PRO A 342 6.50 -25.75 14.52
C PRO A 342 6.23 -26.97 15.42
N HIS A 343 6.51 -26.89 16.72
CA HIS A 343 6.19 -27.97 17.66
C HIS A 343 4.69 -28.23 17.76
N VAL A 344 3.85 -27.17 17.73
CA VAL A 344 2.39 -27.32 17.72
C VAL A 344 1.91 -28.04 16.45
N ILE A 345 2.48 -27.70 15.30
CA ILE A 345 2.16 -28.34 14.01
C ILE A 345 2.50 -29.83 14.07
N ILE A 346 3.73 -30.18 14.47
CA ILE A 346 4.15 -31.58 14.59
C ILE A 346 3.35 -32.34 15.66
N LEU A 347 3.04 -31.73 16.80
CA LEU A 347 2.19 -32.37 17.82
C LEU A 347 0.79 -32.67 17.28
N SER A 348 0.29 -31.87 16.33
CA SER A 348 -1.02 -32.10 15.72
C SER A 348 -1.06 -33.30 14.76
N THR A 349 0.09 -33.79 14.29
CA THR A 349 0.17 -34.95 13.37
C THR A 349 0.33 -36.29 14.11
N ILE A 350 0.37 -36.27 15.44
CA ILE A 350 0.42 -37.47 16.29
C ILE A 350 -0.91 -38.20 16.23
N ASN A 351 -0.88 -39.53 16.41
CA ASN A 351 -2.10 -40.32 16.56
C ASN A 351 -3.00 -39.71 17.66
N ILE A 352 -4.25 -39.43 17.31
CA ILE A 352 -5.15 -38.66 18.17
C ILE A 352 -5.48 -39.38 19.48
N GLU A 353 -5.53 -40.71 19.48
CA GLU A 353 -5.83 -41.51 20.67
C GLU A 353 -4.69 -41.36 21.68
N TYR A 354 -3.44 -41.58 21.24
CA TYR A 354 -2.26 -41.38 22.09
C TYR A 354 -2.15 -39.94 22.59
N LEU A 355 -2.37 -38.97 21.70
CA LEU A 355 -2.29 -37.56 22.05
C LEU A 355 -3.31 -37.19 23.13
N LEU A 356 -4.57 -37.57 22.97
CA LEU A 356 -5.63 -37.25 23.93
C LEU A 356 -5.44 -37.97 25.28
N GLU A 357 -4.96 -39.22 25.27
CA GLU A 357 -4.65 -39.95 26.51
C GLU A 357 -3.60 -39.23 27.37
N ILE A 358 -2.66 -38.53 26.73
CA ILE A 358 -1.62 -37.76 27.42
C ILE A 358 -2.15 -36.38 27.83
N ILE A 359 -2.62 -35.58 26.87
CA ILE A 359 -2.87 -34.14 27.12
C ILE A 359 -4.09 -33.93 28.01
N LEU A 360 -5.08 -34.83 27.98
CA LEU A 360 -6.27 -34.73 28.83
C LEU A 360 -5.99 -35.11 30.29
N LYS A 361 -4.81 -35.65 30.65
CA LYS A 361 -4.45 -35.82 32.08
C LYS A 361 -4.26 -34.49 32.78
N ASP A 362 -3.82 -33.48 32.04
CA ASP A 362 -3.69 -32.13 32.56
C ASP A 362 -5.07 -31.48 32.71
N MET A 363 -5.43 -31.11 33.93
CA MET A 363 -6.75 -30.52 34.25
C MET A 363 -7.02 -29.21 33.51
N GLU A 364 -5.99 -28.41 33.27
CA GLU A 364 -6.11 -27.14 32.59
C GLU A 364 -6.32 -27.34 31.08
N VAL A 365 -5.53 -28.21 30.46
CA VAL A 365 -5.71 -28.56 29.04
C VAL A 365 -7.06 -29.23 28.81
N ARG A 366 -7.46 -30.15 29.70
CA ARG A 366 -8.76 -30.81 29.68
C ARG A 366 -9.92 -29.81 29.67
N SER A 367 -9.81 -28.71 30.43
CA SER A 367 -10.85 -27.67 30.49
C SER A 367 -11.03 -26.93 29.16
N LEU A 368 -9.98 -26.85 28.34
CA LEU A 368 -10.03 -26.26 27.00
C LEU A 368 -10.60 -27.23 25.97
N MET A 369 -10.54 -28.53 26.22
CA MET A 369 -10.81 -29.61 25.25
C MET A 369 -11.99 -30.52 25.63
N ILE A 370 -12.98 -29.98 26.37
CA ILE A 370 -14.17 -30.74 26.83
C ILE A 370 -14.86 -31.53 25.70
N PRO A 371 -15.13 -30.96 24.50
CA PRO A 371 -15.79 -31.72 23.42
C PRO A 371 -15.01 -32.95 22.96
N PHE A 372 -13.68 -32.89 23.02
CA PHE A 372 -12.80 -34.01 22.66
C PHE A 372 -12.76 -35.06 23.76
N LYS A 373 -12.74 -34.64 25.03
CA LYS A 373 -12.84 -35.54 26.17
C LYS A 373 -14.12 -36.37 26.12
N ASP A 374 -15.26 -35.73 25.90
CA ASP A 374 -16.57 -36.40 25.84
C ASP A 374 -16.64 -37.41 24.68
N ALA A 375 -16.01 -37.10 23.55
CA ALA A 375 -15.97 -37.99 22.40
C ALA A 375 -15.03 -39.20 22.63
N LEU A 376 -13.90 -38.99 23.33
CA LEU A 376 -12.99 -40.07 23.73
C LEU A 376 -13.65 -41.03 24.74
N GLU A 377 -14.31 -40.50 25.77
CA GLU A 377 -15.02 -41.30 26.78
C GLU A 377 -16.18 -42.13 26.20
N ARG A 378 -16.70 -41.73 25.03
CA ARG A 378 -17.76 -42.44 24.29
C ARG A 378 -17.22 -43.37 23.21
N GLU A 379 -15.90 -43.54 23.11
CA GLU A 379 -15.24 -44.33 22.06
C GLU A 379 -15.66 -43.90 20.64
N ALA A 380 -15.98 -42.61 20.46
CA ALA A 380 -16.50 -42.06 19.21
C ALA A 380 -15.36 -41.61 18.28
N GLY A 381 -14.50 -42.55 17.87
CA GLY A 381 -13.30 -42.27 17.08
C GLY A 381 -13.56 -41.49 15.77
N GLN A 382 -14.63 -41.79 15.04
CA GLN A 382 -15.00 -41.06 13.82
C GLN A 382 -15.33 -39.58 14.09
N GLN A 383 -15.99 -39.30 15.22
CA GLN A 383 -16.34 -37.93 15.60
C GLN A 383 -15.10 -37.12 16.04
N LEU A 384 -14.15 -37.77 16.73
CA LEU A 384 -12.87 -37.18 17.11
C LEU A 384 -12.01 -36.83 15.90
N SER A 385 -11.89 -37.77 14.96
CA SER A 385 -11.16 -37.56 13.71
C SER A 385 -11.76 -36.40 12.92
N GLY A 386 -13.09 -36.36 12.77
CA GLY A 386 -13.77 -35.25 12.09
C GLY A 386 -13.55 -33.87 12.73
N GLN A 387 -13.51 -33.79 14.07
CA GLN A 387 -13.29 -32.52 14.78
C GLN A 387 -11.83 -32.01 14.70
N THR A 388 -10.85 -32.92 14.65
CA THR A 388 -9.43 -32.57 14.60
C THR A 388 -8.90 -32.37 13.18
N ALA A 389 -9.51 -33.04 12.19
CA ALA A 389 -9.12 -32.95 10.79
C ALA A 389 -9.07 -31.51 10.27
N SER A 390 -10.06 -30.68 10.63
CA SER A 390 -10.10 -29.27 10.20
C SER A 390 -8.88 -28.47 10.67
N ALA A 391 -8.44 -28.70 11.92
CA ALA A 391 -7.25 -28.06 12.46
C ALA A 391 -5.97 -28.58 11.78
N GLN A 392 -5.86 -29.90 11.63
CA GLN A 392 -4.70 -30.58 11.04
C GLN A 392 -4.48 -30.19 9.58
N ILE A 393 -5.53 -30.22 8.75
CA ILE A 393 -5.48 -29.80 7.33
C ILE A 393 -5.00 -28.35 7.21
N SER A 394 -5.43 -27.49 8.13
CA SER A 394 -5.01 -26.08 8.11
C SER A 394 -3.54 -25.94 8.52
N LEU A 395 -3.12 -26.63 9.58
CA LEU A 395 -1.76 -26.55 10.11
C LEU A 395 -0.73 -27.19 9.16
N SER A 396 -1.09 -28.23 8.41
CA SER A 396 -0.19 -28.90 7.48
C SER A 396 0.28 -27.98 6.34
N MET A 397 -0.50 -26.94 6.01
CA MET A 397 -0.09 -25.91 5.04
C MET A 397 1.16 -25.13 5.49
N LEU A 398 1.47 -25.12 6.79
CA LEU A 398 2.60 -24.40 7.38
C LEU A 398 3.86 -25.25 7.54
N THR A 399 3.81 -26.53 7.19
CA THR A 399 4.90 -27.49 7.36
C THR A 399 5.96 -27.31 6.28
N THR A 400 6.63 -26.15 6.29
CA THR A 400 7.78 -25.85 5.45
C THR A 400 9.03 -25.65 6.31
N LYS A 401 10.17 -26.12 5.81
CA LYS A 401 11.48 -25.99 6.48
C LYS A 401 11.84 -24.56 6.87
N GLU A 402 11.52 -23.58 6.04
CA GLU A 402 11.81 -22.17 6.29
C GLU A 402 10.95 -21.59 7.42
N ILE A 403 9.64 -21.88 7.45
CA ILE A 403 8.76 -21.48 8.56
C ILE A 403 9.26 -22.12 9.86
N PHE A 404 9.63 -23.40 9.80
CA PHE A 404 10.12 -24.14 10.95
C PHE A 404 11.39 -23.52 11.54
N TYR A 405 12.34 -23.15 10.68
CA TYR A 405 13.56 -22.49 11.10
C TYR A 405 13.33 -21.10 11.68
N VAL A 406 12.52 -20.26 11.02
CA VAL A 406 12.28 -18.88 11.45
C VAL A 406 11.50 -18.84 12.77
N MET A 407 10.56 -19.76 12.99
CA MET A 407 9.64 -19.71 14.13
C MET A 407 10.05 -20.54 15.36
N THR A 408 11.14 -21.29 15.28
CA THR A 408 11.72 -22.02 16.43
C THR A 408 12.73 -21.17 17.21
N GLY A 409 13.44 -20.27 16.54
CA GLY A 409 14.40 -19.36 17.15
C GLY A 409 13.76 -18.13 17.81
N ASN A 410 14.55 -17.39 18.58
CA ASN A 410 14.09 -16.18 19.27
C ASN A 410 15.23 -15.15 19.36
N ASP A 411 15.59 -14.57 18.21
CA ASP A 411 16.74 -13.67 18.07
C ASP A 411 16.48 -12.28 18.69
N PHE A 412 15.21 -11.91 18.89
CA PHE A 412 14.79 -10.69 19.57
C PHE A 412 13.43 -10.83 20.25
N GLN A 413 13.19 -10.02 21.28
CA GLN A 413 11.90 -9.93 21.98
C GLN A 413 10.92 -9.01 21.26
N LEU A 414 9.62 -9.33 21.36
CA LEU A 414 8.53 -8.58 20.71
C LEU A 414 8.20 -7.23 21.38
N ASP A 415 9.01 -6.79 22.36
CA ASP A 415 8.94 -5.49 23.02
C ASP A 415 9.52 -4.37 22.14
N VAL A 416 8.93 -4.17 20.95
CA VAL A 416 9.47 -3.28 19.90
C VAL A 416 9.63 -1.84 20.38
N ASN A 417 8.72 -1.34 21.22
CA ASN A 417 8.74 0.00 21.79
C ASN A 417 9.49 0.11 23.14
N SER A 418 10.33 -0.87 23.47
CA SER A 418 11.15 -0.85 24.68
C SER A 418 12.08 0.36 24.73
N SER A 419 12.16 0.98 25.90
CA SER A 419 13.02 2.15 26.14
C SER A 419 14.51 1.78 26.21
N SER A 420 14.83 0.56 26.66
CA SER A 420 16.21 0.08 26.78
C SER A 420 16.74 -0.53 25.49
N LYS A 421 15.89 -1.30 24.77
CA LYS A 421 16.23 -1.97 23.50
C LYS A 421 15.19 -1.63 22.43
N PRO A 422 15.16 -0.38 21.93
CA PRO A 422 14.25 0.07 20.89
C PRO A 422 14.47 -0.68 19.57
N LYS A 423 13.39 -1.02 18.85
CA LYS A 423 13.49 -1.82 17.61
C LYS A 423 12.70 -1.23 16.45
N ILE A 424 13.17 -1.47 15.24
CA ILE A 424 12.43 -1.41 13.98
C ILE A 424 12.32 -2.86 13.50
N VAL A 425 11.11 -3.39 13.39
CA VAL A 425 10.84 -4.76 12.96
C VAL A 425 10.06 -4.72 11.66
N CYS A 426 10.65 -5.26 10.59
CA CYS A 426 9.98 -5.45 9.31
C CYS A 426 9.55 -6.91 9.17
N VAL A 427 8.26 -7.16 8.97
CA VAL A 427 7.71 -8.49 8.71
C VAL A 427 7.30 -8.55 7.25
N GLN A 428 7.98 -9.40 6.48
CA GLN A 428 7.83 -9.47 5.03
C GLN A 428 6.81 -10.53 4.64
N ASN A 429 6.03 -10.25 3.61
CA ASN A 429 5.17 -11.22 2.95
C ASN A 429 5.50 -11.30 1.46
N ASN A 430 5.41 -12.52 0.92
CA ASN A 430 5.48 -12.78 -0.50
C ASN A 430 4.04 -12.86 -1.04
N PRO A 431 3.61 -11.97 -1.96
CA PRO A 431 2.26 -12.01 -2.54
C PRO A 431 1.88 -13.38 -3.11
N ASP A 432 2.84 -14.09 -3.71
CA ASP A 432 2.63 -15.38 -4.36
C ASP A 432 2.37 -16.53 -3.36
N ARG A 433 2.78 -16.34 -2.09
CA ARG A 433 2.63 -17.32 -0.99
C ARG A 433 1.86 -16.74 0.19
N SER A 434 1.09 -15.67 -0.07
CA SER A 434 0.52 -14.84 0.99
C SER A 434 -0.52 -15.58 1.84
N GLU A 435 -1.20 -16.59 1.30
CA GLU A 435 -2.16 -17.42 2.05
C GLU A 435 -1.46 -18.25 3.13
N VAL A 436 -0.35 -18.92 2.79
CA VAL A 436 0.44 -19.73 3.73
C VAL A 436 1.09 -18.83 4.78
N TYR A 437 1.70 -17.72 4.37
CA TYR A 437 2.41 -16.83 5.29
C TYR A 437 1.50 -15.96 6.16
N ALA A 438 0.21 -15.83 5.84
CA ALA A 438 -0.72 -15.01 6.61
C ALA A 438 -0.79 -15.43 8.09
N ALA A 439 -0.75 -16.73 8.39
CA ALA A 439 -0.85 -17.24 9.75
C ALA A 439 0.38 -16.95 10.62
N PRO A 440 1.62 -17.30 10.22
CA PRO A 440 2.80 -16.98 11.01
C PRO A 440 3.05 -15.46 11.11
N ILE A 441 2.84 -14.71 10.03
CA ILE A 441 2.95 -13.24 10.04
C ILE A 441 1.90 -12.62 10.97
N GLY A 442 0.64 -13.04 10.83
CA GLY A 442 -0.46 -12.58 11.65
C GLY A 442 -0.21 -12.84 13.13
N LEU A 443 0.34 -14.01 13.47
CA LEU A 443 0.71 -14.35 14.84
C LEU A 443 1.80 -13.42 15.40
N ILE A 444 2.87 -13.18 14.65
CA ILE A 444 3.96 -12.27 15.06
C ILE A 444 3.43 -10.85 15.26
N ILE A 445 2.66 -10.31 14.30
CA ILE A 445 2.13 -8.95 14.38
C ILE A 445 1.16 -8.83 15.55
N ASN A 446 0.17 -9.72 15.68
CA ASN A 446 -0.79 -9.64 16.79
C ASN A 446 -0.11 -9.74 18.16
N LYS A 447 0.83 -10.67 18.33
CA LYS A 447 1.57 -10.81 19.60
C LYS A 447 2.44 -9.60 19.89
N THR A 448 3.07 -9.01 18.86
CA THR A 448 3.75 -7.71 19.00
C THR A 448 2.79 -6.63 19.49
N LEU A 449 1.63 -6.48 18.85
CA LEU A 449 0.61 -5.48 19.24
C LEU A 449 0.13 -5.68 20.69
N GLN A 450 -0.01 -6.92 21.15
CA GLN A 450 -0.35 -7.22 22.55
C GLN A 450 0.75 -6.81 23.53
N VAL A 451 2.03 -7.03 23.18
CA VAL A 451 3.17 -6.71 24.04
C VAL A 451 3.40 -5.20 24.17
N VAL A 452 3.34 -4.48 23.06
CA VAL A 452 3.70 -3.04 22.99
C VAL A 452 2.61 -2.11 23.52
N ASN A 453 1.35 -2.55 23.57
CA ASN A 453 0.21 -1.73 23.99
C ASN A 453 0.12 -1.57 25.53
N LYS A 454 1.17 -0.98 26.12
CA LYS A 454 1.33 -0.76 27.56
C LYS A 454 1.95 0.63 27.84
N PRO A 455 1.75 1.21 29.03
CA PRO A 455 2.37 2.47 29.42
C PRO A 455 3.90 2.41 29.48
N GLY A 456 4.57 3.56 29.31
CA GLY A 456 6.03 3.69 29.47
C GLY A 456 6.88 3.30 28.26
N GLY A 457 6.24 2.88 27.16
CA GLY A 457 6.92 2.62 25.89
C GLY A 457 7.31 3.90 25.13
N ARG A 458 8.26 3.74 24.20
CA ARG A 458 8.65 4.80 23.26
C ARG A 458 7.56 5.03 22.20
N PRO A 459 7.52 6.22 21.56
CA PRO A 459 6.69 6.44 20.39
C PRO A 459 6.95 5.39 19.31
N MET A 460 5.89 4.73 18.86
CA MET A 460 5.96 3.61 17.93
C MET A 460 5.06 3.86 16.73
N GLY A 461 5.55 3.60 15.51
CA GLY A 461 4.73 3.51 14.31
C GLY A 461 4.37 2.06 14.00
N VAL A 462 3.08 1.76 13.82
CA VAL A 462 2.60 0.48 13.30
C VAL A 462 2.15 0.72 11.86
N ILE A 463 2.90 0.23 10.89
CA ILE A 463 2.71 0.51 9.47
C ILE A 463 2.29 -0.78 8.77
N LEU A 464 1.06 -0.83 8.27
CA LEU A 464 0.49 -1.99 7.62
C LEU A 464 0.15 -1.63 6.17
N ASP A 465 0.98 -2.04 5.19
CA ASP A 465 0.80 -1.62 3.78
C ASP A 465 -0.51 -2.16 3.18
N GLU A 466 -0.89 -3.40 3.50
CA GLU A 466 -2.13 -4.01 2.99
C GLU A 466 -2.84 -4.84 4.06
N VAL A 467 -3.60 -4.16 4.91
CA VAL A 467 -4.29 -4.77 6.07
C VAL A 467 -5.18 -5.98 5.73
N PRO A 468 -5.99 -5.98 4.64
CA PRO A 468 -6.93 -7.07 4.36
C PRO A 468 -6.25 -8.43 4.09
N THR A 469 -4.94 -8.43 3.79
CA THR A 469 -4.20 -9.66 3.49
C THR A 469 -3.99 -10.56 4.71
N ILE A 470 -4.00 -9.99 5.91
CA ILE A 470 -3.79 -10.69 7.19
C ILE A 470 -4.92 -10.35 8.16
N PHE A 471 -5.32 -11.30 9.01
CA PHE A 471 -6.27 -11.07 10.10
C PHE A 471 -5.57 -10.61 11.37
N LEU A 472 -5.94 -9.43 11.85
CA LEU A 472 -5.42 -8.80 13.07
C LEU A 472 -6.53 -8.67 14.12
N MET A 473 -6.61 -9.65 15.02
CA MET A 473 -7.58 -9.67 16.13
C MET A 473 -7.49 -8.42 17.01
N GLY A 474 -6.27 -7.93 17.27
CA GLY A 474 -6.02 -6.75 18.11
C GLY A 474 -6.19 -5.39 17.41
N LEU A 475 -6.56 -5.35 16.12
CA LEU A 475 -6.52 -4.13 15.30
C LEU A 475 -7.41 -3.00 15.85
N ARG A 476 -8.65 -3.31 16.22
CA ARG A 476 -9.55 -2.33 16.84
C ARG A 476 -8.96 -1.79 18.14
N LYS A 477 -8.49 -2.71 19.00
CA LYS A 477 -7.94 -2.35 20.31
C LYS A 477 -6.73 -1.42 20.17
N ILE A 478 -5.85 -1.66 19.20
CA ILE A 478 -4.67 -0.79 19.01
C ILE A 478 -5.05 0.59 18.47
N ILE A 479 -6.08 0.70 17.63
CA ILE A 479 -6.60 2.00 17.16
C ILE A 479 -7.21 2.78 18.34
N ASP A 480 -7.98 2.10 19.20
CA ASP A 480 -8.73 2.75 20.27
C ASP A 480 -7.84 3.13 21.46
N THR A 481 -6.99 2.22 21.93
CA THR A 481 -6.20 2.40 23.16
C THR A 481 -4.71 2.64 22.91
N GLY A 482 -4.20 2.39 21.71
CA GLY A 482 -2.78 2.62 21.38
C GLY A 482 -2.38 4.08 21.50
N ARG A 483 -3.34 5.02 21.39
CA ARG A 483 -3.10 6.45 21.54
C ARG A 483 -2.47 6.83 22.88
N SER A 484 -2.97 6.28 23.99
CA SER A 484 -2.43 6.58 25.33
C SER A 484 -1.02 6.02 25.54
N HIS A 485 -0.62 5.07 24.69
CA HIS A 485 0.68 4.41 24.72
C HIS A 485 1.62 4.89 23.59
N LEU A 486 1.29 6.02 22.94
CA LEU A 486 2.09 6.63 21.87
C LEU A 486 2.30 5.70 20.66
N ILE A 487 1.25 4.97 20.26
CA ILE A 487 1.26 4.08 19.10
C ILE A 487 0.53 4.74 17.93
N ALA A 488 1.26 5.04 16.87
CA ALA A 488 0.78 5.66 15.65
C ALA A 488 0.52 4.60 14.59
N THR A 489 -0.76 4.27 14.39
CA THR A 489 -1.18 3.20 13.47
C THR A 489 -1.47 3.76 12.07
N VAL A 490 -0.79 3.26 11.05
CA VAL A 490 -0.95 3.63 9.64
C VAL A 490 -1.43 2.39 8.87
N LEU A 491 -2.65 2.46 8.35
CA LEU A 491 -3.36 1.36 7.70
C LEU A 491 -3.49 1.65 6.22
N GLY A 492 -2.89 0.82 5.37
CA GLY A 492 -3.10 0.83 3.94
C GLY A 492 -4.15 -0.20 3.52
N ILE A 493 -5.10 0.22 2.69
CA ILE A 493 -6.08 -0.65 2.02
C ILE A 493 -6.22 -0.26 0.55
N GLN A 494 -6.52 -1.21 -0.34
CA GLN A 494 -6.82 -0.84 -1.73
C GLN A 494 -8.21 -0.22 -1.87
N SER A 495 -9.19 -0.79 -1.17
CA SER A 495 -10.57 -0.31 -1.15
C SER A 495 -11.32 -0.74 0.10
N ILE A 496 -12.33 0.04 0.49
CA ILE A 496 -13.23 -0.33 1.60
C ILE A 496 -14.01 -1.61 1.28
N SER A 497 -14.35 -1.83 0.01
CA SER A 497 -15.03 -3.06 -0.43
C SER A 497 -14.20 -4.31 -0.17
N GLN A 498 -12.87 -4.25 -0.37
CA GLN A 498 -11.97 -5.34 -0.02
C GLN A 498 -11.92 -5.56 1.49
N LEU A 499 -11.83 -4.48 2.27
CA LEU A 499 -11.87 -4.59 3.73
C LEU A 499 -13.18 -5.25 4.22
N ILE A 500 -14.34 -4.88 3.66
CA ILE A 500 -15.63 -5.52 3.96
C ILE A 500 -15.62 -7.00 3.55
N ALA A 501 -15.01 -7.31 2.40
CA ALA A 501 -14.92 -8.68 1.91
C ALA A 501 -14.07 -9.57 2.82
N ASP A 502 -13.01 -9.05 3.45
CA ASP A 502 -12.11 -9.87 4.26
C ASP A 502 -12.47 -9.84 5.76
N TYR A 503 -12.81 -8.67 6.30
CA TYR A 503 -13.09 -8.48 7.73
C TYR A 503 -14.59 -8.51 8.08
N GLY A 504 -15.47 -8.51 7.08
CA GLY A 504 -16.90 -8.33 7.29
C GLY A 504 -17.27 -6.85 7.49
N LYS A 505 -18.55 -6.55 7.24
CA LYS A 505 -19.05 -5.17 7.19
C LYS A 505 -18.92 -4.44 8.52
N GLU A 506 -19.29 -5.08 9.62
CA GLU A 506 -19.28 -4.47 10.95
C GLU A 506 -17.87 -4.04 11.38
N LEU A 507 -16.88 -4.93 11.22
CA LEU A 507 -15.48 -4.61 11.57
C LEU A 507 -14.89 -3.56 10.63
N ALA A 508 -15.20 -3.62 9.33
CA ALA A 508 -14.74 -2.63 8.36
C ALA A 508 -15.28 -1.22 8.67
N ASP A 509 -16.56 -1.11 9.04
CA ASP A 509 -17.19 0.16 9.43
C ASP A 509 -16.53 0.72 10.69
N VAL A 510 -16.31 -0.10 11.72
CA VAL A 510 -15.61 0.32 12.94
C VAL A 510 -14.17 0.78 12.67
N ILE A 511 -13.42 0.07 11.80
CA ILE A 511 -12.05 0.48 11.44
C ILE A 511 -12.08 1.85 10.74
N PHE A 512 -13.01 2.06 9.81
CA PHE A 512 -13.14 3.32 9.09
C PHE A 512 -13.49 4.48 10.04
N ASP A 513 -14.45 4.27 10.94
CA ASP A 513 -14.95 5.32 11.85
C ASP A 513 -13.95 5.68 12.95
N ASN A 514 -13.18 4.70 13.45
CA ASN A 514 -12.20 4.94 14.52
C ASN A 514 -10.89 5.58 14.00
N CYS A 515 -10.58 5.45 12.70
CA CYS A 515 -9.44 6.12 12.09
C CYS A 515 -9.73 7.61 11.92
N ALA A 516 -9.10 8.45 12.74
CA ALA A 516 -9.43 9.87 12.77
C ALA A 516 -8.85 10.63 11.56
N ASN A 517 -7.72 10.16 11.03
CA ASN A 517 -7.14 10.68 9.78
C ASN A 517 -7.47 9.72 8.64
N ILE A 518 -8.02 10.23 7.53
CA ILE A 518 -8.41 9.41 6.38
C ILE A 518 -7.93 10.09 5.10
N PHE A 519 -7.15 9.38 4.29
CA PHE A 519 -6.66 9.85 3.01
C PHE A 519 -6.97 8.83 1.92
N SER A 520 -7.36 9.31 0.75
CA SER A 520 -7.63 8.49 -0.42
C SER A 520 -6.94 9.05 -1.64
N GLY A 521 -6.25 8.17 -2.38
CA GLY A 521 -5.92 8.42 -3.78
C GLY A 521 -7.14 8.10 -4.66
N ALA A 522 -6.87 7.73 -5.91
CA ALA A 522 -7.91 7.23 -6.80
C ALA A 522 -8.65 6.02 -6.20
N ALA A 523 -9.98 6.12 -6.11
CA ALA A 523 -10.83 5.10 -5.52
C ALA A 523 -12.19 5.02 -6.22
N LYS A 524 -12.84 3.85 -6.15
CA LYS A 524 -14.12 3.56 -6.83
C LYS A 524 -15.17 3.09 -5.83
N GLY A 525 -16.44 3.09 -6.27
CA GLY A 525 -17.56 2.50 -5.54
C GLY A 525 -17.77 3.10 -4.15
N GLU A 526 -17.87 2.24 -3.14
CA GLU A 526 -18.11 2.62 -1.75
C GLU A 526 -17.00 3.53 -1.20
N SER A 527 -15.74 3.31 -1.60
CA SER A 527 -14.62 4.13 -1.15
C SER A 527 -14.75 5.58 -1.59
N ALA A 528 -15.06 5.81 -2.88
CA ALA A 528 -15.28 7.17 -3.40
C ALA A 528 -16.49 7.85 -2.77
N LYS A 529 -17.52 7.08 -2.42
CA LYS A 529 -18.71 7.59 -1.73
C LYS A 529 -18.35 8.12 -0.34
N ARG A 530 -17.68 7.33 0.50
CA ARG A 530 -17.32 7.76 1.86
C ARG A 530 -16.36 8.95 1.87
N ILE A 531 -15.41 8.99 0.93
CA ILE A 531 -14.51 10.14 0.81
C ILE A 531 -15.26 11.40 0.38
N SER A 532 -16.18 11.33 -0.59
CA SER A 532 -17.03 12.49 -0.95
C SER A 532 -17.86 12.98 0.25
N GLU A 533 -18.40 12.05 1.05
CA GLU A 533 -19.16 12.37 2.27
C GLU A 533 -18.30 13.08 3.33
N ILE A 534 -17.01 12.70 3.51
CA ILE A 534 -16.07 13.39 4.40
C ILE A 534 -15.82 14.85 3.98
N PHE A 535 -15.68 15.09 2.67
CA PHE A 535 -15.50 16.45 2.15
C PHE A 535 -16.78 17.30 2.27
N GLY A 536 -17.94 16.64 2.31
CA GLY A 536 -19.24 17.27 2.49
C GLY A 536 -19.67 18.11 1.29
N LYS A 537 -20.61 19.03 1.56
CA LYS A 537 -21.19 19.91 0.55
C LYS A 537 -20.94 21.36 0.90
N ILE A 538 -20.71 22.19 -0.12
CA ILE A 538 -20.51 23.63 0.01
C ILE A 538 -21.56 24.39 -0.80
N HIS A 539 -21.85 25.62 -0.38
CA HIS A 539 -22.67 26.55 -1.15
C HIS A 539 -21.95 26.94 -2.43
N GLN A 540 -22.56 26.63 -3.57
CA GLN A 540 -22.05 26.98 -4.88
C GLN A 540 -23.09 27.76 -5.66
N GLU A 541 -22.65 28.79 -6.37
CA GLU A 541 -23.50 29.64 -7.20
C GLU A 541 -23.79 28.95 -8.54
N LYS A 542 -25.06 28.68 -8.80
CA LYS A 542 -25.55 28.18 -10.07
C LYS A 542 -26.24 29.32 -10.81
N THR A 543 -25.63 29.73 -11.91
CA THR A 543 -26.19 30.74 -12.81
C THR A 543 -26.93 30.02 -13.95
N SER A 544 -28.25 30.12 -13.99
CA SER A 544 -29.06 29.61 -15.10
C SER A 544 -29.43 30.74 -16.06
N LYS A 545 -29.32 30.46 -17.36
CA LYS A 545 -29.61 31.41 -18.43
C LYS A 545 -30.86 30.95 -19.16
N ASN A 546 -31.95 31.71 -19.04
CA ASN A 546 -33.13 31.51 -19.86
C ASN A 546 -33.11 32.52 -21.01
N ILE A 547 -32.85 32.01 -22.22
CA ILE A 547 -32.84 32.81 -23.45
C ILE A 547 -34.20 32.64 -24.11
N THR A 548 -35.02 33.69 -24.07
CA THR A 548 -36.30 33.77 -24.82
C THR A 548 -36.10 34.67 -26.03
N LYS A 549 -36.95 34.55 -27.06
CA LYS A 549 -36.88 35.38 -28.30
C LYS A 549 -36.80 36.90 -28.04
N ASN A 550 -37.32 37.36 -26.90
CA ASN A 550 -37.40 38.79 -26.55
C ASN A 550 -36.52 39.21 -25.37
N ASP A 551 -36.00 38.28 -24.56
CA ASP A 551 -35.26 38.64 -23.35
C ASP A 551 -34.30 37.54 -22.91
N THR A 552 -33.19 37.93 -22.25
CA THR A 552 -32.25 37.00 -21.64
C THR A 552 -32.22 37.27 -20.14
N THR A 553 -32.86 36.40 -19.37
CA THR A 553 -32.84 36.49 -17.91
C THR A 553 -31.78 35.55 -17.34
N THR A 554 -31.01 36.08 -16.40
CA THR A 554 -30.01 35.34 -15.64
C THR A 554 -30.52 35.15 -14.23
N ASN A 555 -30.75 33.91 -13.83
CA ASN A 555 -31.09 33.59 -12.45
C ASN A 555 -29.84 33.03 -11.76
N VAL A 556 -29.37 33.74 -10.73
CA VAL A 556 -28.27 33.28 -9.87
C VAL A 556 -28.90 32.68 -8.62
N SER A 557 -28.76 31.37 -8.48
CA SER A 557 -29.28 30.61 -7.33
C SER A 557 -28.13 29.92 -6.62
N THR A 558 -28.16 29.84 -5.30
CA THR A 558 -27.13 29.11 -4.54
C THR A 558 -27.65 27.72 -4.20
N GLN A 559 -26.86 26.68 -4.48
CA GLN A 559 -27.20 25.29 -4.16
C GLN A 559 -26.06 24.62 -3.37
N MET A 560 -26.41 23.70 -2.47
CA MET A 560 -25.43 22.87 -1.78
C MET A 560 -24.98 21.74 -2.70
N MET A 561 -23.72 21.76 -3.12
CA MET A 561 -23.13 20.75 -4.01
C MET A 561 -21.89 20.12 -3.36
N GLU A 562 -21.59 18.87 -3.71
CA GLU A 562 -20.42 18.15 -3.17
C GLU A 562 -19.14 18.94 -3.46
N LEU A 563 -18.27 19.10 -2.44
CA LEU A 563 -16.99 19.79 -2.60
C LEU A 563 -16.03 18.95 -3.47
N LEU A 564 -16.04 17.64 -3.28
CA LEU A 564 -15.24 16.69 -4.05
C LEU A 564 -16.12 15.54 -4.56
N PRO A 565 -16.67 15.66 -5.79
CA PRO A 565 -17.57 14.65 -6.34
C PRO A 565 -16.92 13.27 -6.54
N LYS A 566 -17.73 12.22 -6.46
CA LYS A 566 -17.27 10.81 -6.64
C LYS A 566 -16.55 10.56 -7.97
N SER A 567 -16.99 11.21 -9.05
CA SER A 567 -16.36 11.13 -10.37
C SER A 567 -14.93 11.67 -10.36
N LYS A 568 -14.67 12.76 -9.63
CA LYS A 568 -13.35 13.38 -9.48
C LYS A 568 -12.42 12.51 -8.65
N ILE A 569 -12.94 11.88 -7.59
CA ILE A 569 -12.20 10.89 -6.78
C ILE A 569 -11.81 9.68 -7.63
N THR A 570 -12.72 9.21 -8.49
CA THR A 570 -12.46 8.08 -9.38
C THR A 570 -11.43 8.41 -10.46
N ALA A 571 -11.42 9.65 -10.94
CA ALA A 571 -10.53 10.13 -12.01
C ALA A 571 -9.23 10.80 -11.50
N MET A 572 -8.91 10.70 -10.21
CA MET A 572 -7.66 11.25 -9.67
C MET A 572 -6.45 10.63 -10.36
N SER A 573 -5.47 11.47 -10.72
CA SER A 573 -4.17 11.00 -11.22
C SER A 573 -3.31 10.44 -10.09
N THR A 574 -2.35 9.57 -10.41
CA THR A 574 -1.38 9.05 -9.44
C THR A 574 -0.69 10.19 -8.68
N GLY A 575 -0.58 10.05 -7.35
CA GLY A 575 0.01 11.06 -6.48
C GLY A 575 -0.96 12.17 -6.04
N TYR A 576 -2.16 12.28 -6.63
CA TYR A 576 -3.23 13.10 -6.05
C TYR A 576 -3.91 12.35 -4.92
N PHE A 577 -4.06 13.02 -3.79
CA PHE A 577 -4.81 12.49 -2.65
C PHE A 577 -5.80 13.54 -2.13
N GLY A 578 -6.94 13.05 -1.66
CA GLY A 578 -7.95 13.81 -0.92
C GLY A 578 -8.21 13.17 0.44
N GLY A 579 -8.33 13.96 1.49
CA GLY A 579 -8.55 13.43 2.83
C GLY A 579 -8.82 14.49 3.89
N ILE A 580 -8.85 14.02 5.13
CA ILE A 580 -9.00 14.84 6.33
C ILE A 580 -7.90 14.51 7.34
N VAL A 581 -7.32 15.54 7.92
CA VAL A 581 -6.40 15.44 9.08
C VAL A 581 -7.10 15.87 10.37
N GLN A 582 -6.63 15.35 11.49
CA GLN A 582 -7.07 15.77 12.82
C GLN A 582 -5.96 16.46 13.58
N ASP A 583 -6.37 17.43 14.40
CA ASP A 583 -5.51 18.28 15.20
C ASP A 583 -5.52 17.89 16.68
N THR A 584 -4.71 18.61 17.46
CA THR A 584 -4.70 18.56 18.93
C THR A 584 -5.05 19.93 19.49
N PHE A 585 -5.41 19.98 20.78
CA PHE A 585 -5.69 21.24 21.46
C PHE A 585 -4.50 22.20 21.42
N GLU A 586 -3.28 21.68 21.44
CA GLU A 586 -2.03 22.45 21.40
C GLU A 586 -1.71 23.00 19.99
N ASN A 587 -2.14 22.29 18.95
CA ASN A 587 -1.76 22.56 17.57
C ASN A 587 -2.99 22.53 16.65
N PRO A 588 -3.88 23.53 16.73
CA PRO A 588 -5.13 23.56 15.96
C PRO A 588 -4.87 23.75 14.47
N ILE A 589 -5.59 23.00 13.63
CA ILE A 589 -5.48 23.10 12.16
C ILE A 589 -6.72 23.84 11.62
N LYS A 590 -6.51 25.03 11.05
CA LYS A 590 -7.60 25.88 10.53
C LYS A 590 -8.41 25.21 9.42
N GLN A 591 -7.72 24.54 8.49
CA GLN A 591 -8.34 23.76 7.42
C GLN A 591 -7.88 22.32 7.48
N LYS A 592 -8.79 21.42 7.85
CA LYS A 592 -8.52 19.99 8.04
C LYS A 592 -8.64 19.18 6.76
N LEU A 593 -9.42 19.66 5.79
CA LEU A 593 -9.56 19.00 4.49
C LEU A 593 -8.33 19.28 3.64
N CYS A 594 -7.83 18.25 2.96
CA CYS A 594 -6.68 18.33 2.07
C CYS A 594 -7.01 17.67 0.74
N TYR A 595 -6.72 18.32 -0.38
CA TYR A 595 -6.86 17.75 -1.73
C TYR A 595 -5.83 18.36 -2.68
N GLY A 596 -4.94 17.53 -3.21
CA GLY A 596 -3.93 17.98 -4.17
C GLY A 596 -2.88 16.92 -4.50
N LEU A 597 -1.87 17.34 -5.26
CA LEU A 597 -0.76 16.52 -5.70
C LEU A 597 0.33 16.51 -4.63
N LEU A 598 0.60 15.35 -4.04
CA LEU A 598 1.66 15.21 -3.04
C LEU A 598 3.03 15.37 -3.69
N LYS A 599 3.95 16.00 -2.97
CA LYS A 599 5.34 16.22 -3.37
C LYS A 599 6.29 15.53 -2.39
N PRO A 600 6.38 14.19 -2.41
CA PRO A 600 7.25 13.49 -1.48
C PRO A 600 8.73 13.83 -1.74
N ASN A 601 9.61 13.55 -0.78
CA ASN A 601 11.03 13.94 -0.83
C ASN A 601 11.80 13.22 -1.96
N MET A 602 11.86 13.82 -3.16
CA MET A 602 12.49 13.21 -4.34
C MET A 602 14.00 12.97 -4.17
N GLU A 603 14.69 13.77 -3.38
CA GLU A 603 16.14 13.61 -3.17
C GLU A 603 16.45 12.36 -2.36
N SER A 604 15.73 12.15 -1.26
CA SER A 604 15.89 10.96 -0.43
C SER A 604 15.53 9.68 -1.19
N LYS A 605 14.52 9.76 -2.05
CA LYS A 605 14.05 8.63 -2.85
C LYS A 605 14.98 8.19 -3.95
N LYS A 606 15.77 9.10 -4.54
CA LYS A 606 16.79 8.72 -5.54
C LYS A 606 17.86 7.79 -4.96
N VAL A 607 18.08 7.83 -3.65
CA VAL A 607 19.09 7.04 -2.96
C VAL A 607 18.51 5.93 -2.08
N GLN A 608 17.19 5.68 -2.15
CA GLN A 608 16.50 4.71 -1.28
C GLN A 608 16.77 3.24 -1.60
N ASN A 609 17.47 2.95 -2.70
CA ASN A 609 17.91 1.62 -3.10
C ASN A 609 19.43 1.51 -3.16
N LYS A 610 20.15 2.37 -2.43
CA LYS A 610 21.62 2.41 -2.48
C LYS A 610 22.25 1.22 -1.77
N TYR A 611 21.63 0.74 -0.69
CA TYR A 611 22.14 -0.36 0.12
C TYR A 611 21.15 -1.52 0.12
N ASP A 612 21.66 -2.73 -0.08
CA ASP A 612 20.87 -3.95 0.10
C ASP A 612 20.68 -4.26 1.58
N THR A 613 19.60 -4.99 1.88
CA THR A 613 19.34 -5.56 3.21
C THR A 613 20.51 -6.48 3.61
N PRO A 614 20.98 -6.40 4.87
CA PRO A 614 22.18 -7.09 5.30
C PRO A 614 21.91 -8.60 5.43
N VAL A 615 22.97 -9.39 5.24
CA VAL A 615 22.98 -10.79 5.66
C VAL A 615 23.05 -10.81 7.19
N ILE A 616 22.04 -11.38 7.82
CA ILE A 616 21.89 -11.43 9.29
C ILE A 616 22.60 -12.67 9.84
N ARG A 617 22.50 -13.80 9.13
CA ARG A 617 23.17 -15.06 9.47
C ARG A 617 24.07 -15.48 8.32
N ASP A 618 25.34 -15.66 8.61
CA ASP A 618 26.30 -16.21 7.65
C ASP A 618 26.26 -17.74 7.72
N PHE A 619 25.82 -18.38 6.63
CA PHE A 619 25.77 -19.84 6.49
C PHE A 619 27.06 -20.39 5.86
N LYS A 620 28.19 -19.69 5.99
CA LYS A 620 29.50 -20.23 5.59
C LYS A 620 30.05 -21.14 6.67
N VAL A 621 30.29 -22.41 6.30
CA VAL A 621 31.04 -23.37 7.11
C VAL A 621 32.49 -22.93 7.33
N ALA A 622 33.13 -23.41 8.41
CA ALA A 622 34.49 -23.01 8.77
C ALA A 622 35.53 -23.27 7.64
N ASN A 623 35.36 -24.37 6.90
CA ASN A 623 36.18 -24.76 5.75
C ASN A 623 35.63 -24.26 4.40
N HIS A 624 34.70 -23.29 4.37
CA HIS A 624 34.01 -22.85 3.16
C HIS A 624 34.98 -22.39 2.06
N LYS A 625 36.03 -21.64 2.43
CA LYS A 625 37.03 -21.19 1.46
C LYS A 625 37.74 -22.38 0.79
N GLU A 626 38.11 -23.39 1.55
CA GLU A 626 38.80 -24.58 1.04
C GLU A 626 37.89 -25.40 0.11
N LEU A 627 36.61 -25.56 0.46
CA LEU A 627 35.61 -26.21 -0.39
C LEU A 627 35.44 -25.48 -1.72
N VAL A 628 35.34 -24.15 -1.69
CA VAL A 628 35.23 -23.31 -2.89
C VAL A 628 36.49 -23.43 -3.76
N GLU A 629 37.70 -23.35 -3.19
CA GLU A 629 38.93 -23.48 -3.98
C GLU A 629 39.07 -24.90 -4.58
N THR A 630 38.66 -25.93 -3.85
CA THR A 630 38.69 -27.32 -4.33
C THR A 630 37.76 -27.50 -5.54
N GLU A 631 36.55 -26.96 -5.45
CA GLU A 631 35.57 -27.03 -6.53
C GLU A 631 35.99 -26.18 -7.73
N VAL A 632 36.54 -24.98 -7.50
CA VAL A 632 37.10 -24.14 -8.58
C VAL A 632 38.27 -24.85 -9.27
N ALA A 633 39.15 -25.53 -8.51
CA ALA A 633 40.24 -26.32 -9.07
C ALA A 633 39.75 -27.56 -9.86
N LEU A 634 38.58 -28.11 -9.51
CA LEU A 634 37.92 -29.15 -10.32
C LEU A 634 37.40 -28.57 -11.63
N ILE A 635 36.71 -27.43 -11.57
CA ILE A 635 36.19 -26.69 -12.74
C ILE A 635 37.31 -26.34 -13.72
N GLU A 636 38.46 -25.88 -13.22
CA GLU A 636 39.64 -25.58 -14.04
C GLU A 636 40.23 -26.85 -14.69
N ARG A 637 40.35 -27.96 -13.95
CA ARG A 637 40.83 -29.24 -14.49
C ARG A 637 39.94 -29.81 -15.59
N LEU A 638 38.64 -29.55 -15.54
CA LEU A 638 37.66 -29.99 -16.55
C LEU A 638 37.67 -29.14 -17.82
N ASN A 639 38.56 -28.13 -17.93
CA ASN A 639 38.53 -27.12 -19.00
C ASN A 639 37.12 -26.49 -19.15
N PHE A 640 36.42 -26.34 -18.02
CA PHE A 640 34.99 -26.01 -18.00
C PHE A 640 34.68 -24.72 -18.76
N TYR A 641 35.52 -23.69 -18.60
CA TYR A 641 35.32 -22.40 -19.24
C TYR A 641 35.35 -22.51 -20.77
N GLU A 642 36.30 -23.26 -21.34
CA GLU A 642 36.36 -23.48 -22.80
C GLU A 642 35.12 -24.22 -23.31
N LYS A 643 34.63 -25.20 -22.54
CA LYS A 643 33.43 -25.96 -22.87
C LYS A 643 32.16 -25.12 -22.72
N LEU A 644 32.12 -24.19 -21.76
CA LEU A 644 31.00 -23.27 -21.56
C LEU A 644 30.73 -22.41 -22.80
N TYR A 645 31.78 -21.95 -23.50
CA TYR A 645 31.64 -21.22 -24.78
C TYR A 645 31.05 -22.08 -25.91
N LYS A 646 31.07 -23.41 -25.79
CA LYS A 646 30.53 -24.36 -26.77
C LYS A 646 29.10 -24.81 -26.43
N ILE A 647 28.62 -24.52 -25.22
CA ILE A 647 27.25 -24.84 -24.82
C ILE A 647 26.28 -23.92 -25.57
N ASN A 648 25.14 -24.47 -25.98
CA ASN A 648 24.02 -23.72 -26.50
C ASN A 648 23.35 -22.95 -25.35
N LEU A 649 23.51 -21.63 -25.34
CA LEU A 649 22.99 -20.75 -24.31
C LEU A 649 21.56 -20.26 -24.59
N ASP A 650 20.98 -20.63 -25.74
CA ASP A 650 19.61 -20.26 -26.15
C ASP A 650 18.61 -21.40 -25.93
N PHE A 651 18.96 -22.37 -25.08
CA PHE A 651 18.07 -23.49 -24.73
C PHE A 651 16.87 -23.00 -23.91
N ILE A 652 15.68 -23.49 -24.26
CA ILE A 652 14.40 -23.05 -23.65
C ILE A 652 13.88 -24.07 -22.65
N ASP A 653 14.11 -25.37 -22.88
CA ASP A 653 13.62 -26.45 -22.02
C ASP A 653 14.71 -26.96 -21.07
N TYR A 654 14.47 -26.86 -19.76
CA TYR A 654 15.43 -27.29 -18.73
C TYR A 654 15.55 -28.81 -18.63
N ILE A 655 14.49 -29.56 -18.91
CA ILE A 655 14.48 -31.02 -18.82
C ILE A 655 15.34 -31.59 -19.93
N GLU A 656 15.06 -31.16 -21.17
CA GLU A 656 15.84 -31.53 -22.35
C GLU A 656 17.28 -31.05 -22.22
N PHE A 657 17.51 -29.85 -21.67
CA PHE A 657 18.87 -29.35 -21.40
C PHE A 657 19.67 -30.30 -20.49
N TYR A 658 19.12 -30.69 -19.34
CA TYR A 658 19.83 -31.50 -18.35
C TYR A 658 19.90 -32.99 -18.67
N ASN A 659 18.90 -33.55 -19.36
CA ASN A 659 18.78 -34.99 -19.58
C ASN A 659 19.21 -35.44 -20.97
N ASP A 660 19.02 -34.62 -22.01
CA ASP A 660 19.31 -35.03 -23.38
C ASP A 660 20.52 -34.26 -23.91
N TYR A 661 20.42 -32.93 -23.99
CA TYR A 661 21.44 -32.06 -24.54
C TYR A 661 22.79 -32.17 -23.81
N LEU A 662 22.80 -32.11 -22.47
CA LEU A 662 24.04 -32.22 -21.68
C LEU A 662 24.73 -33.57 -21.85
N ASN A 663 23.96 -34.65 -22.02
CA ASN A 663 24.51 -35.97 -22.27
C ASN A 663 25.15 -36.01 -23.66
N GLU A 664 24.43 -35.61 -24.72
CA GLU A 664 24.98 -35.55 -26.08
C GLU A 664 26.21 -34.62 -26.19
N PHE A 665 26.13 -33.44 -25.56
CA PHE A 665 27.22 -32.47 -25.53
C PHE A 665 28.47 -33.06 -24.89
N THR A 666 28.33 -33.74 -23.75
CA THR A 666 29.47 -34.31 -23.04
C THR A 666 30.06 -35.53 -23.75
N GLU A 667 29.25 -36.31 -24.47
CA GLU A 667 29.74 -37.39 -25.34
C GLU A 667 30.62 -36.87 -26.48
N GLN A 668 30.29 -35.72 -27.05
CA GLN A 668 31.05 -35.08 -28.13
C GLN A 668 32.31 -34.35 -27.64
N ASN A 669 32.33 -33.92 -26.37
CA ASN A 669 33.36 -33.00 -25.87
C ASN A 669 34.36 -33.60 -24.87
N PHE A 670 34.09 -34.79 -24.32
CA PHE A 670 34.96 -35.47 -23.35
C PHE A 670 35.18 -36.93 -23.74
N GLU A 671 36.42 -37.41 -23.65
CA GLU A 671 36.77 -38.80 -23.92
C GLU A 671 36.54 -39.71 -22.69
N SER A 672 36.82 -39.18 -21.50
CA SER A 672 36.69 -39.92 -20.24
C SER A 672 35.25 -39.90 -19.72
N LYS A 673 34.71 -41.08 -19.40
CA LYS A 673 33.41 -41.22 -18.74
C LYS A 673 33.37 -40.51 -17.38
N ILE A 674 34.49 -40.47 -16.67
CA ILE A 674 34.58 -39.81 -15.35
C ILE A 674 34.45 -38.29 -15.51
N GLU A 675 35.13 -37.72 -16.50
CA GLU A 675 35.05 -36.27 -16.79
C GLU A 675 33.64 -35.87 -17.23
N ARG A 676 32.97 -36.70 -18.04
CA ARG A 676 31.55 -36.49 -18.42
C ARG A 676 30.66 -36.39 -17.18
N MET A 677 30.77 -37.38 -16.28
CA MET A 677 29.98 -37.40 -15.05
C MET A 677 30.27 -36.20 -14.14
N GLN A 678 31.54 -35.83 -13.99
CA GLN A 678 31.94 -34.66 -13.19
C GLN A 678 31.43 -33.35 -13.79
N PHE A 679 31.53 -33.17 -15.11
CA PHE A 679 31.02 -31.99 -15.78
C PHE A 679 29.51 -31.85 -15.61
N ILE A 680 28.74 -32.92 -15.87
CA ILE A 680 27.27 -32.92 -15.69
C ILE A 680 26.92 -32.57 -14.25
N LYS A 681 27.63 -33.16 -13.27
CA LYS A 681 27.42 -32.88 -11.86
C LYS A 681 27.64 -31.39 -11.56
N VAL A 682 28.77 -30.82 -11.97
CA VAL A 682 29.08 -29.39 -11.77
C VAL A 682 28.00 -28.51 -12.42
N VAL A 683 27.61 -28.79 -13.67
CA VAL A 683 26.59 -28.01 -14.38
C VAL A 683 25.24 -28.05 -13.65
N ARG A 684 24.84 -29.22 -13.14
CA ARG A 684 23.61 -29.40 -12.35
C ARG A 684 23.68 -28.70 -11.01
N GLU A 685 24.77 -28.86 -10.26
CA GLU A 685 24.92 -28.26 -8.94
C GLU A 685 25.02 -26.72 -8.99
N LEU A 686 25.62 -26.17 -10.04
CA LEU A 686 25.63 -24.73 -10.31
C LEU A 686 24.29 -24.21 -10.84
N LYS A 687 23.32 -25.08 -11.10
CA LYS A 687 22.03 -24.77 -11.74
C LYS A 687 22.22 -23.89 -12.98
N LEU A 688 23.15 -24.28 -13.85
CA LEU A 688 23.61 -23.42 -14.95
C LEU A 688 22.48 -22.97 -15.87
N PHE A 689 21.46 -23.82 -16.05
CA PHE A 689 20.27 -23.51 -16.87
C PHE A 689 19.62 -22.18 -16.46
N ASP A 690 19.45 -21.96 -15.15
CA ASP A 690 18.80 -20.76 -14.58
C ASP A 690 19.61 -19.47 -14.88
N HIS A 691 20.85 -19.63 -15.32
CA HIS A 691 21.81 -18.57 -15.54
C HIS A 691 22.32 -18.47 -16.98
N LEU A 692 21.77 -19.24 -17.94
CA LEU A 692 22.24 -19.23 -19.34
C LEU A 692 22.19 -17.83 -19.96
N SER A 693 21.13 -17.06 -19.70
CA SER A 693 21.01 -15.68 -20.18
C SER A 693 22.05 -14.73 -19.59
N GLU A 694 22.39 -14.88 -18.29
CA GLU A 694 23.44 -14.08 -17.65
C GLU A 694 24.81 -14.46 -18.23
N VAL A 695 25.06 -15.76 -18.39
CA VAL A 695 26.30 -16.30 -18.97
C VAL A 695 26.49 -15.81 -20.41
N LYS A 696 25.45 -15.86 -21.24
CA LYS A 696 25.46 -15.33 -22.62
C LYS A 696 25.84 -13.86 -22.66
N ASN A 697 25.18 -13.04 -21.84
CA ASN A 697 25.47 -11.61 -21.75
C ASN A 697 26.92 -11.30 -21.31
N ILE A 698 27.50 -12.13 -20.43
CA ILE A 698 28.89 -11.97 -19.98
C ILE A 698 29.85 -12.36 -21.11
N ILE A 699 29.59 -13.47 -21.79
CA ILE A 699 30.39 -13.99 -22.90
C ILE A 699 30.41 -13.00 -24.08
N GLU A 700 29.27 -12.41 -24.43
CA GLU A 700 29.16 -11.42 -25.51
C GLU A 700 29.90 -10.10 -25.19
N LYS A 701 30.02 -9.73 -23.91
CA LYS A 701 30.65 -8.48 -23.47
C LYS A 701 32.15 -8.58 -23.21
N ASP A 702 32.67 -9.74 -22.83
CA ASP A 702 34.06 -9.93 -22.40
C ASP A 702 34.74 -11.02 -23.24
N SER A 703 34.96 -10.72 -24.53
CA SER A 703 35.42 -11.69 -25.53
C SER A 703 36.92 -12.03 -25.49
N GLN A 704 37.71 -11.44 -24.57
CA GLN A 704 39.17 -11.56 -24.63
C GLN A 704 39.90 -12.00 -23.33
N THR A 705 39.29 -12.02 -22.14
CA THR A 705 40.07 -12.26 -20.90
C THR A 705 39.58 -13.34 -19.93
N ASP A 706 38.49 -14.06 -20.21
CA ASP A 706 37.83 -15.06 -19.31
C ASP A 706 37.55 -14.57 -17.88
N ARG A 707 37.89 -13.32 -17.54
CA ARG A 707 38.00 -12.85 -16.17
C ARG A 707 36.62 -12.65 -15.56
N SER A 708 35.69 -12.09 -16.35
CA SER A 708 34.32 -11.88 -15.90
C SER A 708 33.57 -13.20 -15.72
N ILE A 709 33.76 -14.17 -16.62
CA ILE A 709 33.10 -15.46 -16.51
C ILE A 709 33.67 -16.31 -15.36
N LYS A 710 35.00 -16.31 -15.17
CA LYS A 710 35.64 -16.95 -14.00
C LYS A 710 35.14 -16.36 -12.69
N LYS A 711 35.03 -15.03 -12.61
CA LYS A 711 34.48 -14.34 -11.44
C LYS A 711 33.01 -14.70 -11.19
N PHE A 712 32.21 -14.80 -12.25
CA PHE A 712 30.81 -15.20 -12.16
C PHE A 712 30.65 -16.64 -11.65
N ILE A 713 31.33 -17.60 -12.28
CA ILE A 713 31.29 -19.01 -11.89
C ILE A 713 31.79 -19.17 -10.45
N ARG A 714 32.90 -18.53 -10.07
CA ARG A 714 33.37 -18.56 -8.68
C ARG A 714 32.31 -18.06 -7.68
N LYS A 715 31.61 -16.96 -7.99
CA LYS A 715 30.50 -16.47 -7.16
C LYS A 715 29.34 -17.48 -7.10
N ARG A 716 29.08 -18.22 -8.18
CA ARG A 716 28.06 -19.28 -8.20
C ARG A 716 28.48 -20.49 -7.39
N VAL A 717 29.74 -20.90 -7.43
CA VAL A 717 30.29 -21.95 -6.55
C VAL A 717 30.17 -21.54 -5.08
N GLU A 718 30.55 -20.31 -4.72
CA GLU A 718 30.36 -19.79 -3.36
C GLU A 718 28.90 -19.85 -2.94
N ARG A 719 27.98 -19.41 -3.81
CA ARG A 719 26.54 -19.44 -3.54
C ARG A 719 25.99 -20.86 -3.41
N MET A 720 26.43 -21.80 -4.26
CA MET A 720 26.04 -23.20 -4.24
C MET A 720 26.33 -23.84 -2.88
N PHE A 721 27.53 -23.64 -2.33
CA PHE A 721 27.87 -24.18 -1.00
C PHE A 721 27.05 -23.53 0.12
N ILE A 722 26.77 -22.23 0.03
CA ILE A 722 25.89 -21.55 0.99
C ILE A 722 24.47 -22.11 0.92
N GLU A 723 23.91 -22.32 -0.27
CA GLU A 723 22.56 -22.89 -0.44
C GLU A 723 22.48 -24.34 0.08
N LYS A 724 23.51 -25.16 -0.18
CA LYS A 724 23.61 -26.51 0.40
C LYS A 724 23.63 -26.46 1.92
N GLU A 725 24.39 -25.54 2.51
CA GLU A 725 24.48 -25.40 3.96
C GLU A 725 23.19 -24.86 4.58
N ILE A 726 22.50 -23.92 3.92
CA ILE A 726 21.16 -23.47 4.34
C ILE A 726 20.23 -24.67 4.40
N ASN A 727 20.13 -25.46 3.31
CA ASN A 727 19.26 -26.63 3.28
C ASN A 727 19.60 -27.63 4.39
N ARG A 728 20.89 -27.91 4.63
CA ARG A 728 21.33 -28.78 5.73
C ARG A 728 20.87 -28.26 7.09
N VAL A 729 21.07 -26.98 7.38
CA VAL A 729 20.66 -26.37 8.67
C VAL A 729 19.14 -26.36 8.82
N LEU A 730 18.41 -26.10 7.75
CA LEU A 730 16.95 -26.14 7.73
C LEU A 730 16.44 -27.57 8.00
N ASP A 731 17.03 -28.58 7.34
CA ASP A 731 16.73 -30.00 7.55
C ASP A 731 17.01 -30.41 9.00
N GLU A 732 18.19 -30.08 9.53
CA GLU A 732 18.56 -30.41 10.91
C GLU A 732 17.61 -29.79 11.93
N ASN A 733 17.21 -28.52 11.72
CA ASN A 733 16.23 -27.87 12.57
C ASN A 733 14.86 -28.55 12.48
N PHE A 734 14.41 -28.91 11.28
CA PHE A 734 13.15 -29.63 11.08
C PHE A 734 13.14 -30.98 11.80
N LEU A 735 14.23 -31.76 11.67
CA LEU A 735 14.40 -33.03 12.37
C LEU A 735 14.47 -32.86 13.89
N SER A 736 15.09 -31.78 14.38
CA SER A 736 15.13 -31.49 15.82
C SER A 736 13.72 -31.37 16.38
N VAL A 737 12.84 -30.61 15.70
CA VAL A 737 11.44 -30.44 16.12
C VAL A 737 10.69 -31.78 16.12
N LEU A 738 10.91 -32.63 15.10
CA LEU A 738 10.32 -33.97 15.06
C LEU A 738 10.78 -34.83 16.25
N LYS A 739 12.10 -34.86 16.51
CA LYS A 739 12.68 -35.61 17.64
C LYS A 739 12.20 -35.10 18.99
N ASP A 740 12.04 -33.79 19.15
CA ASP A 740 11.55 -33.17 20.38
C ASP A 740 10.12 -33.64 20.69
N ILE A 741 9.23 -33.67 19.68
CA ILE A 741 7.86 -34.16 19.87
C ILE A 741 7.81 -35.68 20.04
N ASP A 742 8.55 -36.45 19.25
CA ASP A 742 8.59 -37.91 19.38
C ASP A 742 9.06 -38.32 20.78
N SER A 743 10.16 -37.73 21.27
CA SER A 743 10.67 -37.98 22.62
C SER A 743 9.66 -37.57 23.71
N LEU A 744 9.02 -36.41 23.54
CA LEU A 744 8.00 -35.92 24.48
C LEU A 744 6.82 -36.90 24.58
N VAL A 745 6.26 -37.30 23.43
CA VAL A 745 5.08 -38.16 23.39
C VAL A 745 5.40 -39.55 23.92
N ASN A 746 6.52 -40.17 23.51
CA ASN A 746 6.91 -41.49 24.03
C ASN A 746 7.09 -41.48 25.56
N THR A 747 7.77 -40.45 26.09
CA THR A 747 8.02 -40.31 27.53
C THR A 747 6.73 -40.10 28.31
N GLU A 748 5.87 -39.18 27.84
CA GLU A 748 4.62 -38.85 28.52
C GLU A 748 3.56 -39.95 28.38
N TYR A 749 3.52 -40.65 27.25
CA TYR A 749 2.66 -41.82 27.05
C TYR A 749 3.02 -42.92 28.05
N TYR A 750 4.29 -43.29 28.12
CA TYR A 750 4.78 -44.29 29.06
C TYR A 750 4.51 -43.89 30.51
N ARG A 751 4.76 -42.62 30.87
CA ARG A 751 4.43 -42.09 32.20
C ARG A 751 2.93 -42.17 32.51
N CYS A 752 2.09 -42.06 31.48
CA CYS A 752 0.65 -42.06 31.62
C CYS A 752 0.03 -43.47 31.69
N THR A 753 0.47 -44.39 30.84
CA THR A 753 -0.19 -45.69 30.63
C THR A 753 0.63 -46.86 31.17
N GLY A 754 1.93 -46.64 31.43
CA GLY A 754 2.90 -47.71 31.73
C GLY A 754 3.28 -48.55 30.51
N LYS A 755 2.82 -48.18 29.31
CA LYS A 755 3.05 -48.90 28.05
C LYS A 755 3.81 -48.02 27.07
N GLN A 756 4.58 -48.65 26.18
CA GLN A 756 5.08 -47.98 24.97
C GLN A 756 3.96 -47.93 23.93
N PRO A 757 3.93 -46.91 23.03
CA PRO A 757 3.01 -46.89 21.90
C PRO A 757 3.13 -48.18 21.06
N GLU A 758 2.01 -48.75 20.64
CA GLU A 758 1.98 -50.00 19.87
C GLU A 758 2.27 -49.77 18.37
N PHE A 759 2.03 -48.54 17.90
CA PHE A 759 2.23 -48.09 16.52
C PHE A 759 3.17 -46.88 16.48
N THR A 760 3.56 -46.46 15.27
CA THR A 760 4.32 -45.22 15.08
C THR A 760 3.58 -44.05 15.72
N VAL A 761 4.32 -43.22 16.46
CA VAL A 761 3.75 -42.07 17.17
C VAL A 761 3.07 -41.10 16.19
N PHE A 762 3.66 -40.93 15.02
CA PHE A 762 3.11 -40.16 13.91
C PHE A 762 2.07 -40.96 13.14
N ASP A 763 0.98 -40.29 12.79
CA ASP A 763 -0.09 -40.87 11.99
C ASP A 763 0.31 -40.84 10.50
N PRO A 764 0.46 -42.00 9.82
CA PRO A 764 0.93 -42.06 8.45
C PRO A 764 -0.01 -41.37 7.46
N ASP A 765 -1.31 -41.29 7.75
CA ASP A 765 -2.29 -40.61 6.91
C ASP A 765 -2.20 -39.07 7.04
N LYS A 766 -1.40 -38.56 7.99
CA LYS A 766 -1.27 -37.14 8.33
C LYS A 766 0.13 -36.57 8.13
N ILE A 767 1.08 -37.41 7.74
CA ILE A 767 2.42 -37.00 7.32
C ILE A 767 2.32 -36.46 5.90
N ASN A 768 2.86 -35.27 5.67
CA ASN A 768 2.93 -34.69 4.33
C ASN A 768 4.22 -35.10 3.61
N ASP A 769 4.26 -34.93 2.28
CA ASP A 769 5.41 -35.24 1.43
C ASP A 769 6.72 -34.60 1.94
N GLU A 770 6.65 -33.44 2.59
CA GLU A 770 7.84 -32.74 3.10
C GLU A 770 8.41 -33.39 4.38
N ILE A 771 7.55 -33.84 5.30
CA ILE A 771 7.96 -34.65 6.46
C ILE A 771 8.52 -35.98 5.96
N GLU A 772 7.81 -36.66 5.05
CA GLU A 772 8.23 -37.95 4.49
C GLU A 772 9.58 -37.85 3.79
N ALA A 773 9.75 -36.90 2.86
CA ALA A 773 11.02 -36.68 2.16
C ALA A 773 12.17 -36.35 3.10
N THR A 774 11.91 -35.61 4.19
CA THR A 774 12.97 -35.26 5.16
C THR A 774 13.35 -36.47 6.03
N ILE A 775 12.38 -37.33 6.35
CA ILE A 775 12.61 -38.60 7.04
C ILE A 775 13.40 -39.56 6.14
N GLU A 776 12.97 -39.77 4.89
CA GLU A 776 13.62 -40.66 3.92
C GLU A 776 15.10 -40.30 3.66
N ASN A 777 15.38 -39.01 3.53
CA ASN A 777 16.74 -38.52 3.30
C ASN A 777 17.68 -38.75 4.51
N ASN A 778 17.16 -39.04 5.70
CA ASN A 778 17.93 -39.25 6.92
C ASN A 778 17.88 -40.71 7.38
N GLN A 779 18.90 -41.47 6.98
CA GLN A 779 19.03 -42.94 7.17
C GLN A 779 18.80 -43.46 8.60
N GLU A 780 18.97 -42.65 9.63
CA GLU A 780 18.84 -43.06 11.04
C GLU A 780 17.38 -42.96 11.55
N ILE A 781 16.64 -41.92 11.16
CA ILE A 781 15.21 -41.76 11.45
C ILE A 781 14.40 -42.63 10.50
N ALA A 782 14.81 -42.68 9.22
CA ALA A 782 14.32 -43.66 8.27
C ALA A 782 14.47 -45.07 8.81
N LYS A 783 15.53 -45.46 9.51
CA LYS A 783 15.64 -46.80 10.10
C LYS A 783 14.58 -47.10 11.17
N ASN A 784 14.24 -46.14 12.03
CA ASN A 784 13.17 -46.34 13.03
C ASN A 784 11.79 -46.30 12.38
N PHE A 785 11.58 -45.39 11.43
CA PHE A 785 10.32 -45.25 10.68
C PHE A 785 10.08 -46.43 9.73
N ILE A 786 11.10 -46.88 9.00
CA ILE A 786 11.09 -48.02 8.04
C ILE A 786 11.09 -49.37 8.77
N ASN A 787 11.74 -49.52 9.93
CA ASN A 787 11.64 -50.78 10.70
C ASN A 787 10.21 -51.03 11.19
N ASP A 788 9.41 -49.99 11.40
CA ASP A 788 7.98 -50.10 11.74
C ASP A 788 7.07 -50.04 10.49
N TYR A 789 7.45 -49.33 9.42
CA TYR A 789 6.76 -49.39 8.12
C TYR A 789 6.81 -50.80 7.51
N ASN A 790 7.94 -51.52 7.68
CA ASN A 790 8.11 -52.90 7.25
C ASN A 790 7.48 -53.95 8.20
N LYS A 791 6.83 -53.55 9.30
CA LYS A 791 5.91 -54.43 10.04
C LYS A 791 4.52 -54.49 9.41
N MET A 792 4.24 -53.73 8.36
CA MET A 792 3.16 -54.03 7.43
C MET A 792 3.66 -54.96 6.34
N SER A 793 3.82 -56.24 6.67
CA SER A 793 3.78 -57.29 5.65
C SER A 793 2.35 -57.78 5.52
N THR A 794 1.85 -57.80 4.29
CA THR A 794 0.49 -58.16 3.86
C THR A 794 0.14 -59.63 4.11
N THR A 795 0.85 -60.30 5.02
CA THR A 795 0.76 -61.73 5.31
C THR A 795 0.09 -62.05 6.65
N ASP A 796 -0.02 -61.08 7.58
CA ASP A 796 -0.71 -61.27 8.87
C ASP A 796 -2.20 -60.83 8.88
N LEU A 797 -2.62 -60.04 7.87
CA LEU A 797 -4.05 -59.75 7.65
C LEU A 797 -4.81 -60.94 7.04
N LEU A 798 -4.11 -61.91 6.46
CA LEU A 798 -4.70 -63.11 5.84
C LEU A 798 -4.86 -64.30 6.79
N ASN A 799 -4.23 -64.29 7.98
CA ASN A 799 -4.35 -65.37 8.96
C ASN A 799 -5.43 -65.15 10.03
N LYS A 800 -6.24 -64.08 9.93
CA LYS A 800 -7.46 -63.88 10.75
C LYS A 800 -8.77 -64.24 10.03
N PHE A 801 -8.67 -64.82 8.84
CA PHE A 801 -9.79 -65.41 8.11
C PHE A 801 -9.43 -66.81 7.62
N ASP A 802 -9.25 -67.78 8.54
CA ASP A 802 -9.73 -69.15 8.32
C ASP A 802 -9.65 -70.04 9.57
N LEU A 803 -10.83 -70.49 9.98
CA LEU A 803 -11.18 -71.84 10.44
C LEU A 803 -10.37 -72.55 11.55
N SER A 804 -11.04 -72.67 12.70
CA SER A 804 -11.31 -73.90 13.47
C SER A 804 -10.17 -74.92 13.77
N ASN A 805 -10.06 -75.24 15.07
CA ASN A 805 -9.60 -76.49 15.68
C ASN A 805 -8.12 -76.89 15.55
N GLN A 806 -7.37 -76.70 16.65
CA GLN A 806 -6.66 -77.72 17.46
C GLN A 806 -5.42 -77.13 18.18
N ASP A 807 -5.36 -77.31 19.50
CA ASP A 807 -4.13 -77.28 20.32
C ASP A 807 -3.13 -78.36 19.81
N PRO A 808 -1.78 -78.23 19.94
CA PRO A 808 -1.11 -78.22 21.26
C PRO A 808 0.27 -77.51 21.41
N ILE A 809 0.52 -77.06 22.65
CA ILE A 809 1.72 -77.23 23.53
C ILE A 809 3.13 -77.06 22.91
N PHE A 810 3.94 -76.14 23.44
CA PHE A 810 5.25 -76.44 24.08
C PHE A 810 5.81 -75.26 24.90
N ALA A 811 6.33 -75.61 26.07
CA ALA A 811 6.93 -74.75 27.09
C ALA A 811 8.38 -74.35 26.77
N GLY A 812 8.86 -73.25 27.39
CA GLY A 812 10.28 -72.89 27.38
C GLY A 812 10.58 -71.63 28.20
N THR A 813 10.93 -71.84 29.46
CA THR A 813 11.40 -70.90 30.49
C THR A 813 12.70 -70.15 30.14
N MET A 814 12.84 -68.88 30.56
CA MET A 814 13.98 -68.40 31.35
C MET A 814 13.76 -66.97 31.89
N ASP A 815 13.93 -66.83 33.20
CA ASP A 815 13.89 -65.58 33.99
C ASP A 815 15.29 -64.91 34.11
N PRO A 816 15.36 -63.64 34.58
CA PRO A 816 16.37 -62.63 34.22
C PRO A 816 17.32 -62.27 35.38
N ILE A 817 18.48 -61.62 35.10
CA ILE A 817 19.24 -60.82 36.09
C ILE A 817 20.17 -59.80 35.37
N PRO A 818 20.72 -58.73 36.02
CA PRO A 818 20.15 -57.39 36.17
C PRO A 818 21.11 -56.24 35.72
N GLU A 819 20.60 -55.01 35.76
CA GLU A 819 21.32 -53.74 35.58
C GLU A 819 22.34 -53.45 36.70
N ASP A 820 23.48 -52.82 36.36
CA ASP A 820 23.94 -51.60 37.07
C ASP A 820 25.16 -50.90 36.42
N ASN A 821 25.06 -49.57 36.40
CA ASN A 821 26.08 -48.52 36.53
C ASN A 821 27.15 -48.27 35.45
N ILE A 822 27.00 -47.16 34.72
CA ILE A 822 28.11 -46.33 34.22
C ILE A 822 27.81 -44.85 34.53
N LEU A 823 28.61 -44.26 35.43
CA LEU A 823 28.81 -42.83 35.62
C LEU A 823 29.61 -42.25 34.45
N PHE A 824 29.24 -41.05 33.97
CA PHE A 824 30.21 -40.00 33.62
C PHE A 824 29.59 -38.61 33.79
N ASP A 825 30.33 -37.75 34.50
CA ASP A 825 30.11 -36.33 34.75
C ASP A 825 30.26 -35.48 33.48
N GLU A 826 29.40 -34.47 33.30
CA GLU A 826 29.66 -33.29 32.46
C GLU A 826 29.36 -32.01 33.26
N ASP A 827 30.39 -31.16 33.39
CA ASP A 827 30.33 -29.83 33.99
C ASP A 827 29.54 -28.85 33.11
N VAL A 828 28.49 -28.26 33.68
CA VAL A 828 27.64 -27.22 33.06
C VAL A 828 28.01 -25.85 33.59
N PHE A 829 28.43 -24.94 32.69
CA PHE A 829 28.44 -23.50 32.98
C PHE A 829 27.01 -22.97 33.04
N SER A 830 26.57 -22.70 34.27
CA SER A 830 25.27 -22.14 34.65
C SER A 830 25.13 -20.66 34.26
N SER A 831 23.98 -20.30 33.67
CA SER A 831 23.56 -18.93 33.38
C SER A 831 22.24 -18.59 34.10
N TYR A 832 22.31 -18.35 35.40
CA TYR A 832 21.24 -17.72 36.17
C TYR A 832 21.57 -16.24 36.42
N PRO A 833 20.61 -15.31 36.28
CA PRO A 833 20.77 -13.94 36.75
C PRO A 833 20.52 -13.85 38.26
N ILE A 834 21.44 -13.16 38.94
CA ILE A 834 21.40 -12.80 40.36
C ILE A 834 20.25 -11.81 40.59
N GLU A 835 19.38 -12.14 41.55
CA GLU A 835 18.38 -11.23 42.11
C GLU A 835 19.08 -10.07 42.86
N ILE A 836 18.65 -8.84 42.58
CA ILE A 836 19.07 -7.66 43.32
C ILE A 836 17.95 -7.36 44.33
N GLU A 837 18.24 -7.54 45.62
CA GLU A 837 17.50 -6.93 46.71
C GLU A 837 18.01 -5.50 46.95
N ASP A 838 17.03 -4.59 47.05
CA ASP A 838 16.99 -3.17 47.45
C ASP A 838 17.89 -2.12 46.75
#